data_AF-A0A5E4I753-F1
#
_entry.id   AF-A0A5E4I753-F1
#
_cell.length_a   1.000
_cell.length_b   1.000
_cell.length_c   1.000
_cell.angle_alpha   90.00
_cell.angle_beta   90.00
_cell.angle_gamma   90.00
#
_symmetry.space_group_name_H-M   'P 1'
#
loop_
_entity.id
_entity.type
_entity.pdbx_description
1 polymer ?
#
loop_
_entity_poly.entity_id
_entity_poly.type
_entity_poly.pdbx_seq_one_letter_code
_entity_poly.pdbx_strand_id
1 'polypeptide(L)'
;MSEHGHEQKKQPHINGRWDAKNHPVGYILGASPGFASVAQGEERLINMGLARKIVKAARLGFDFTEIDYEALSEMYEPHVKELIMHVKDVQKMEVGLHLPVKVDLCIANAFEWKEMHEILRKGAYSSKEIIGSKFFLFHTSSRIRPHVTFTVGHQEPPVQQNSFDGTNLGQWIDAVDKGEFKDPKTGKKITLPKGQSMREWFKAKFTKVLFHVMGLSGDVGVLTFMETFDNFSDGAKEAGKRHTALRDKIWDEKVKKIMLERYTKIFTQAQSQMNVLREQLRKYLISRGVKGEDLELAVDQNLRNNPQYNQLFREASASNAVIAEINSGKPEKYLSFDYAVEREKDELMIRELNNGKTLEDALGELSKIYKIYQIYDHVLYYLKTTDFDKVFDFWKTKGSECEEQVAYRVIAKFMYWTRDPLWTDIVGDYDPDIIIKCADKGKSKYDKNIFKEEELLGEEVEPSEKHKEHSKEDKTVIEDLVKKLITAVACKYIEGHLFVSGDLWGMAAEFPEYKHLKDESVYSYTKDAKMMIFIETAMPPEGQEGELRVMSAHDHVTLIKHLDKGEITGYTMDFEHLTVNFVRVDQDIASLKDGDAKYIKMMHINAPRPIIGAHSPIYIMSHDMFVLYGWLFSLRQKGMKDAYFIWEMGSFGIDQSAIAFRNMVAELQKETKPNDLPPRFYGIDETLWAAQHHAIREHGLDPLKGMILVPEVDHGVFSKAAHEKGKAKEWEEEKYKY
;
A
#
# COMPACT_ATOMS: atom_id res chain seq x y z
N MET A 1 59.19 -24.73 31.38
CA MET A 1 57.77 -25.11 31.29
C MET A 1 57.10 -24.60 32.56
N SER A 2 56.65 -23.34 32.54
CA SER A 2 55.87 -22.73 33.62
C SER A 2 54.41 -22.73 33.17
N GLU A 3 53.60 -23.57 33.82
CA GLU A 3 52.15 -23.56 33.70
C GLU A 3 51.61 -22.27 34.31
N HIS A 4 51.53 -21.21 33.51
CA HIS A 4 50.67 -20.08 33.81
C HIS A 4 49.31 -20.37 33.20
N GLY A 5 48.54 -21.20 33.92
CA GLY A 5 47.11 -21.31 33.70
C GLY A 5 46.49 -19.96 33.99
N HIS A 6 46.29 -19.15 32.96
CA HIS A 6 45.38 -18.03 33.02
C HIS A 6 44.00 -18.60 33.32
N GLU A 7 43.62 -18.54 34.60
CA GLU A 7 42.27 -18.72 35.06
C GLU A 7 41.44 -17.62 34.38
N GLN A 8 40.90 -17.91 33.18
CA GLN A 8 39.89 -17.07 32.57
C GLN A 8 38.74 -17.03 33.59
N LYS A 9 38.65 -15.93 34.33
CA LYS A 9 37.51 -15.64 35.20
C LYS A 9 36.27 -15.86 34.35
N LYS A 10 35.57 -16.99 34.57
CA LYS A 10 34.30 -17.28 33.91
C LYS A 10 33.43 -16.06 34.17
N GLN A 11 33.19 -15.27 33.11
CA GLN A 11 32.24 -14.18 33.21
C GLN A 11 30.93 -14.77 33.73
N PRO A 12 30.26 -14.14 34.71
CA PRO A 12 29.00 -14.66 35.24
C PRO A 12 28.06 -14.84 34.06
N HIS A 13 27.60 -16.07 33.82
CA HIS A 13 26.55 -16.36 32.84
C HIS A 13 25.35 -15.46 33.19
N ILE A 14 25.08 -14.47 32.35
CA ILE A 14 23.90 -13.61 32.50
C ILE A 14 22.76 -14.43 31.91
N ASN A 15 22.28 -15.42 32.64
CA ASN A 15 21.12 -16.19 32.20
C ASN A 15 20.00 -15.20 31.86
N GLY A 16 19.47 -15.29 30.64
CA GLY A 16 18.30 -14.54 30.22
C GLY A 16 17.20 -14.65 31.28
N ARG A 17 16.51 -13.55 31.55
CA ARG A 17 15.40 -13.52 32.50
C ARG A 17 14.14 -13.17 31.76
N TRP A 18 13.08 -13.90 32.08
CA TRP A 18 11.75 -13.66 31.55
C TRP A 18 10.78 -13.42 32.69
N ASP A 19 9.76 -12.61 32.43
CA ASP A 19 8.64 -12.47 33.34
C ASP A 19 7.64 -13.63 33.20
N ALA A 20 6.53 -13.57 33.94
CA ALA A 20 5.50 -14.60 33.93
C ALA A 20 4.73 -14.73 32.60
N LYS A 21 4.87 -13.76 31.69
CA LYS A 21 4.30 -13.72 30.33
C LYS A 21 5.35 -14.02 29.25
N ASN A 22 6.54 -14.47 29.64
CA ASN A 22 7.69 -14.66 28.75
C ASN A 22 8.20 -13.37 28.09
N HIS A 23 7.94 -12.19 28.67
CA HIS A 23 8.61 -10.96 28.24
C HIS A 23 10.07 -10.99 28.67
N PRO A 24 11.02 -10.48 27.86
CA PRO A 24 12.39 -10.32 28.30
C PRO A 24 12.46 -9.36 29.48
N VAL A 25 13.40 -9.56 30.41
CA VAL A 25 13.69 -8.67 31.53
C VAL A 25 15.15 -8.21 31.42
N GLY A 26 15.34 -6.96 31.00
CA GLY A 26 16.60 -6.44 30.50
C GLY A 26 16.90 -6.91 29.06
N TYR A 27 18.18 -6.92 28.71
CA TYR A 27 18.62 -7.38 27.40
C TYR A 27 19.02 -8.85 27.45
N ILE A 28 18.39 -9.68 26.60
CA ILE A 28 18.72 -11.10 26.45
C ILE A 28 19.56 -11.26 25.19
N LEU A 29 20.78 -11.77 25.34
CA LEU A 29 21.68 -12.01 24.23
C LEU A 29 21.37 -13.36 23.59
N GLY A 30 21.03 -13.32 22.31
CA GLY A 30 20.82 -14.51 21.50
C GLY A 30 21.55 -14.44 20.17
N ALA A 31 21.55 -15.57 19.48
CA ALA A 31 21.95 -15.65 18.08
C ALA A 31 20.87 -16.39 17.30
N SER A 32 20.70 -16.00 16.04
CA SER A 32 20.06 -16.82 15.03
C SER A 32 21.17 -17.45 14.18
N PRO A 33 21.59 -18.71 14.45
CA PRO A 33 22.60 -19.39 13.67
C PRO A 33 22.02 -19.67 12.28
N GLY A 34 22.29 -18.71 11.38
CA GLY A 34 21.64 -18.55 10.10
C GLY A 34 21.83 -19.68 9.09
N PHE A 35 21.25 -19.39 7.94
CA PHE A 35 20.73 -20.33 6.97
C PHE A 35 21.72 -21.39 6.49
N ALA A 36 21.24 -22.63 6.39
CA ALA A 36 21.90 -23.69 5.64
C ALA A 36 22.17 -23.26 4.18
N SER A 37 21.43 -22.27 3.67
CA SER A 37 21.60 -21.71 2.33
C SER A 37 22.95 -20.99 2.12
N VAL A 38 23.52 -20.36 3.15
CA VAL A 38 24.78 -19.58 3.02
C VAL A 38 26.01 -20.44 3.30
N ALA A 39 25.87 -21.50 4.10
CA ALA A 39 26.93 -22.48 4.29
C ALA A 39 27.12 -23.30 3.00
N GLN A 40 28.37 -23.49 2.57
CA GLN A 40 28.70 -24.31 1.40
C GLN A 40 29.22 -25.69 1.82
N GLY A 41 28.89 -26.71 1.03
CA GLY A 41 29.44 -28.06 1.18
C GLY A 41 29.05 -28.75 2.49
N GLU A 42 30.05 -29.27 3.20
CA GLU A 42 29.87 -30.07 4.42
C GLU A 42 29.33 -29.25 5.60
N GLU A 43 29.70 -27.97 5.69
CA GLU A 43 29.21 -27.08 6.75
C GLU A 43 27.69 -26.93 6.72
N ARG A 44 27.10 -26.93 5.51
CA ARG A 44 25.64 -26.94 5.32
C ARG A 44 25.03 -28.18 5.96
N LEU A 45 25.56 -29.36 5.65
CA LEU A 45 25.06 -30.64 6.17
C LEU A 45 25.24 -30.76 7.68
N ILE A 46 26.30 -30.17 8.23
CA ILE A 46 26.53 -30.12 9.68
C ILE A 46 25.45 -29.26 10.35
N ASN A 47 25.07 -28.14 9.74
CA ASN A 47 24.08 -27.20 10.29
C ASN A 47 22.61 -27.57 9.98
N MET A 48 22.37 -28.63 9.20
CA MET A 48 21.01 -29.14 8.97
C MET A 48 20.44 -29.80 10.22
N GLY A 49 19.18 -29.47 10.54
CA GLY A 49 18.44 -29.98 11.69
C GLY A 49 18.33 -28.95 12.81
N LEU A 50 17.13 -28.80 13.36
CA LEU A 50 16.80 -27.71 14.29
C LEU A 50 17.62 -27.79 15.58
N ALA A 51 17.83 -28.99 16.11
CA ALA A 51 18.62 -29.19 17.33
C ALA A 51 20.09 -28.77 17.17
N ARG A 52 20.66 -28.90 15.95
CA ARG A 52 22.06 -28.54 15.69
C ARG A 52 22.26 -27.03 15.63
N LYS A 53 21.28 -26.30 15.08
CA LYS A 53 21.23 -24.84 15.12
C LYS A 53 21.36 -24.34 16.57
N ILE A 54 20.58 -24.91 17.49
CA ILE A 54 20.64 -24.63 18.94
C ILE A 54 22.04 -24.91 19.52
N VAL A 55 22.63 -26.08 19.25
CA VAL A 55 23.98 -26.41 19.77
C VAL A 55 25.05 -25.44 19.26
N LYS A 56 24.93 -24.92 18.03
CA LYS A 56 25.89 -23.96 17.46
C LYS A 56 25.90 -22.64 18.26
N ALA A 57 24.74 -22.06 18.53
CA ALA A 57 24.63 -20.84 19.33
C ALA A 57 25.12 -21.05 20.77
N ALA A 58 24.78 -22.18 21.40
CA ALA A 58 25.25 -22.52 22.75
C ALA A 58 26.79 -22.56 22.84
N ARG A 59 27.47 -23.11 21.82
CA ARG A 59 28.95 -23.18 21.77
C ARG A 59 29.63 -21.81 21.72
N LEU A 60 28.92 -20.78 21.23
CA LEU A 60 29.41 -19.40 21.16
C LEU A 60 29.14 -18.62 22.47
N GLY A 61 28.49 -19.27 23.43
CA GLY A 61 28.16 -18.70 24.73
C GLY A 61 27.04 -17.67 24.66
N PHE A 62 26.04 -17.90 23.81
CA PHE A 62 24.76 -17.19 23.86
C PHE A 62 23.81 -17.88 24.84
N ASP A 63 22.93 -17.09 25.45
CA ASP A 63 21.96 -17.56 26.45
C ASP A 63 20.61 -17.93 25.82
N PHE A 64 20.45 -17.64 24.53
CA PHE A 64 19.23 -17.81 23.77
C PHE A 64 19.54 -18.16 22.31
N THR A 65 18.66 -18.93 21.67
CA THR A 65 18.72 -19.18 20.23
C THR A 65 17.40 -18.89 19.57
N GLU A 66 17.42 -18.05 18.56
CA GLU A 66 16.32 -17.99 17.60
C GLU A 66 16.56 -19.05 16.52
N ILE A 67 15.54 -19.84 16.22
CA ILE A 67 15.62 -20.91 15.23
C ILE A 67 14.93 -20.43 13.97
N ASP A 68 15.68 -20.23 12.90
CA ASP A 68 15.12 -19.93 11.59
C ASP A 68 14.57 -21.20 10.93
N TYR A 69 13.32 -21.13 10.51
CA TYR A 69 12.75 -22.08 9.57
C TYR A 69 13.12 -21.70 8.14
N GLU A 70 13.88 -22.60 7.51
CA GLU A 70 14.13 -22.58 6.07
C GLU A 70 12.86 -22.93 5.31
N ALA A 71 12.15 -23.93 5.84
CA ALA A 71 10.88 -24.38 5.33
C ALA A 71 10.05 -24.92 6.48
N LEU A 72 8.74 -24.71 6.40
CA LEU A 72 7.81 -25.22 7.41
C LEU A 72 7.91 -26.75 7.58
N SER A 73 8.38 -27.47 6.56
CA SER A 73 8.61 -28.92 6.62
C SER A 73 9.63 -29.36 7.68
N GLU A 74 10.52 -28.47 8.14
CA GLU A 74 11.47 -28.79 9.23
C GLU A 74 10.76 -29.18 10.53
N MET A 75 9.50 -28.77 10.74
CA MET A 75 8.70 -29.21 11.88
C MET A 75 8.42 -30.72 11.90
N TYR A 76 8.56 -31.40 10.76
CA TYR A 76 8.35 -32.85 10.61
C TYR A 76 9.65 -33.64 10.63
N GLU A 77 10.78 -33.04 11.02
CA GLU A 77 12.02 -33.76 11.23
C GLU A 77 11.79 -34.90 12.27
N PRO A 78 12.24 -36.15 11.99
CA PRO A 78 12.04 -37.25 12.92
C PRO A 78 12.63 -36.96 14.30
N HIS A 79 11.83 -37.17 15.34
CA HIS A 79 12.23 -36.95 16.74
C HIS A 79 12.66 -35.51 17.08
N VAL A 80 12.24 -34.52 16.28
CA VAL A 80 12.70 -33.14 16.43
C VAL A 80 12.33 -32.55 17.79
N LYS A 81 11.15 -32.87 18.33
CA LYS A 81 10.71 -32.45 19.66
C LYS A 81 11.64 -32.99 20.74
N GLU A 82 11.90 -34.30 20.73
CA GLU A 82 12.75 -34.95 21.73
C GLU A 82 14.18 -34.41 21.67
N LEU A 83 14.72 -34.20 20.46
CA LEU A 83 16.06 -33.67 20.26
C LEU A 83 16.18 -32.22 20.75
N ILE A 84 15.22 -31.35 20.43
CA ILE A 84 15.23 -29.96 20.90
C ILE A 84 15.13 -29.90 22.41
N MET A 85 14.18 -30.63 23.03
CA MET A 85 14.02 -30.63 24.48
C MET A 85 15.29 -31.15 25.18
N HIS A 86 15.91 -32.20 24.63
CA HIS A 86 17.18 -32.70 25.15
C HIS A 86 18.29 -31.62 25.09
N VAL A 87 18.43 -30.91 23.97
CA VAL A 87 19.43 -29.83 23.85
C VAL A 87 19.14 -28.68 24.80
N LYS A 88 17.88 -28.24 24.93
CA LYS A 88 17.49 -27.20 25.90
C LYS A 88 17.87 -27.60 27.32
N ASP A 89 17.60 -28.85 27.70
CA ASP A 89 17.89 -29.38 29.03
C ASP A 89 19.40 -29.49 29.31
N VAL A 90 20.19 -29.90 28.32
CA VAL A 90 21.65 -30.07 28.45
C VAL A 90 22.38 -28.73 28.42
N GLN A 91 22.01 -27.85 27.49
CA GLN A 91 22.66 -26.55 27.30
C GLN A 91 22.11 -25.46 28.23
N LYS A 92 20.98 -25.73 28.92
CA LYS A 92 20.26 -24.75 29.75
C LYS A 92 19.90 -23.48 28.99
N MET A 93 19.48 -23.66 27.75
CA MET A 93 19.21 -22.58 26.81
C MET A 93 17.74 -22.56 26.39
N GLU A 94 17.17 -21.38 26.28
CA GLU A 94 15.82 -21.17 25.77
C GLU A 94 15.85 -20.80 24.29
N VAL A 95 14.70 -20.96 23.63
CA VAL A 95 14.61 -20.80 22.19
C VAL A 95 13.41 -19.97 21.75
N GLY A 96 13.55 -19.34 20.60
CA GLY A 96 12.50 -18.67 19.83
C GLY A 96 12.39 -19.32 18.46
N LEU A 97 11.28 -19.10 17.76
CA LEU A 97 11.13 -19.57 16.39
C LEU A 97 10.96 -18.38 15.44
N HIS A 98 11.76 -18.33 14.38
CA HIS A 98 11.56 -17.44 13.26
C HIS A 98 10.92 -18.24 12.11
N LEU A 99 9.71 -17.85 11.68
CA LEU A 99 9.00 -18.50 10.57
C LEU A 99 9.68 -18.23 9.22
N PRO A 100 9.42 -19.01 8.16
CA PRO A 100 10.06 -18.77 6.87
C PRO A 100 9.87 -17.32 6.39
N VAL A 101 10.92 -16.75 5.78
CA VAL A 101 10.94 -15.35 5.30
C VAL A 101 9.80 -15.04 4.32
N LYS A 102 9.26 -16.07 3.64
CA LYS A 102 8.20 -15.93 2.64
C LYS A 102 6.79 -15.75 3.22
N VAL A 103 6.61 -15.69 4.53
CA VAL A 103 5.31 -15.41 5.14
C VAL A 103 4.97 -13.94 4.94
N ASP A 104 3.98 -13.65 4.08
CA ASP A 104 3.49 -12.30 3.83
C ASP A 104 2.02 -12.20 4.24
N LEU A 105 1.76 -11.50 5.34
CA LEU A 105 0.43 -11.38 5.92
C LEU A 105 -0.31 -10.12 5.44
N CYS A 106 0.16 -9.49 4.37
CA CYS A 106 -0.43 -8.27 3.83
C CYS A 106 -1.22 -8.50 2.53
N ILE A 107 -1.34 -9.73 2.05
CA ILE A 107 -1.86 -10.03 0.71
C ILE A 107 -3.39 -10.22 0.71
N ALA A 108 -4.10 -9.65 -0.26
CA ALA A 108 -5.56 -9.84 -0.41
C ALA A 108 -5.96 -11.00 -1.34
N ASN A 109 -5.04 -11.49 -2.19
CA ASN A 109 -5.28 -12.64 -3.06
C ASN A 109 -5.77 -13.83 -2.22
N ALA A 110 -6.93 -14.38 -2.57
CA ALA A 110 -7.63 -15.37 -1.75
C ALA A 110 -6.84 -16.66 -1.53
N PHE A 111 -6.07 -17.11 -2.54
CA PHE A 111 -5.23 -18.30 -2.42
C PHE A 111 -4.05 -18.03 -1.50
N GLU A 112 -3.33 -16.94 -1.75
CA GLU A 112 -2.12 -16.58 -1.01
C GLU A 112 -2.46 -16.22 0.44
N TRP A 113 -3.53 -15.46 0.67
CA TRP A 113 -4.04 -15.17 2.01
C TRP A 113 -4.27 -16.47 2.79
N LYS A 114 -4.93 -17.47 2.17
CA LYS A 114 -5.19 -18.76 2.83
C LYS A 114 -3.89 -19.51 3.13
N GLU A 115 -2.97 -19.59 2.17
CA GLU A 115 -1.68 -20.24 2.35
C GLU A 115 -0.86 -19.60 3.49
N MET A 116 -0.77 -18.27 3.51
CA MET A 116 -0.05 -17.53 4.54
C MET A 116 -0.68 -17.69 5.91
N HIS A 117 -2.01 -17.72 5.98
CA HIS A 117 -2.72 -18.01 7.21
C HIS A 117 -2.48 -19.45 7.71
N GLU A 118 -2.43 -20.44 6.82
CA GLU A 118 -2.08 -21.81 7.19
C GLU A 118 -0.65 -21.92 7.71
N ILE A 119 0.31 -21.25 7.06
CA ILE A 119 1.71 -21.23 7.53
C ILE A 119 1.79 -20.58 8.91
N LEU A 120 1.08 -19.47 9.14
CA LEU A 120 1.03 -18.81 10.44
C LEU A 120 0.49 -19.73 11.54
N ARG A 121 -0.61 -20.44 11.27
CA ARG A 121 -1.22 -21.40 12.22
C ARG A 121 -0.27 -22.56 12.54
N LYS A 122 0.30 -23.18 11.50
CA LYS A 122 1.25 -24.30 11.62
C LYS A 122 2.53 -23.86 12.33
N GLY A 123 2.98 -22.63 12.04
CA GLY A 123 4.10 -21.98 12.69
C GLY A 123 3.88 -21.82 14.19
N ALA A 124 2.80 -21.14 14.60
CA ALA A 124 2.46 -20.94 16.00
C ALA A 124 2.30 -22.28 16.76
N TYR A 125 1.68 -23.28 16.13
CA TYR A 125 1.61 -24.62 16.69
C TYR A 125 3.00 -25.23 16.90
N SER A 126 3.82 -25.27 15.85
CA SER A 126 5.17 -25.86 15.91
C SER A 126 6.04 -25.18 16.97
N SER A 127 6.00 -23.84 17.03
CA SER A 127 6.71 -23.06 18.04
C SER A 127 6.37 -23.52 19.44
N LYS A 128 5.08 -23.71 19.75
CA LYS A 128 4.66 -24.06 21.10
C LYS A 128 4.84 -25.55 21.40
N GLU A 129 4.31 -26.42 20.56
CA GLU A 129 4.09 -27.84 20.87
C GLU A 129 5.29 -28.72 20.51
N ILE A 130 6.08 -28.31 19.52
CA ILE A 130 7.25 -29.05 19.05
C ILE A 130 8.52 -28.46 19.66
N ILE A 131 8.70 -27.15 19.54
CA ILE A 131 9.94 -26.48 19.94
C ILE A 131 9.90 -26.03 21.41
N GLY A 132 8.72 -25.70 21.94
CA GLY A 132 8.59 -25.07 23.26
C GLY A 132 9.24 -23.69 23.30
N SER A 133 9.03 -22.90 22.26
CA SER A 133 9.56 -21.55 22.09
C SER A 133 8.92 -20.53 23.05
N LYS A 134 9.68 -19.50 23.38
CA LYS A 134 9.19 -18.30 24.11
C LYS A 134 8.35 -17.39 23.22
N PHE A 135 8.66 -17.38 21.94
CA PHE A 135 7.99 -16.57 20.93
C PHE A 135 8.02 -17.28 19.58
N PHE A 136 7.21 -16.79 18.65
CA PHE A 136 7.46 -16.96 17.24
C PHE A 136 7.46 -15.61 16.51
N LEU A 137 8.20 -15.55 15.42
CA LEU A 137 8.43 -14.35 14.65
C LEU A 137 8.02 -14.56 13.18
N PHE A 138 7.49 -13.51 12.55
CA PHE A 138 7.30 -13.47 11.10
C PHE A 138 7.54 -12.06 10.55
N HIS A 139 7.79 -11.98 9.26
CA HIS A 139 7.94 -10.73 8.52
C HIS A 139 6.59 -10.13 8.13
N THR A 140 6.46 -8.81 8.12
CA THR A 140 5.21 -8.13 7.74
C THR A 140 4.80 -8.38 6.28
N SER A 141 5.65 -7.98 5.34
CA SER A 141 5.37 -8.02 3.90
C SER A 141 6.67 -8.03 3.10
N SER A 142 6.92 -9.08 2.33
CA SER A 142 7.99 -9.08 1.32
C SER A 142 7.50 -8.56 -0.03
N ARG A 143 6.20 -8.32 -0.19
CA ARG A 143 5.64 -7.70 -1.39
C ARG A 143 5.75 -6.20 -1.41
N ILE A 144 5.92 -5.69 -2.62
CA ILE A 144 5.75 -4.27 -2.92
C ILE A 144 4.30 -3.82 -2.76
N ARG A 145 4.15 -2.51 -2.71
CA ARG A 145 2.87 -1.81 -2.71
C ARG A 145 2.02 -2.21 -3.93
N PRO A 146 0.73 -2.54 -3.74
CA PRO A 146 -0.19 -2.70 -4.86
C PRO A 146 -0.36 -1.37 -5.61
N HIS A 147 -0.74 -1.44 -6.90
CA HIS A 147 -0.91 -0.28 -7.78
C HIS A 147 -2.13 0.58 -7.46
N VAL A 148 -2.23 1.11 -6.23
CA VAL A 148 -3.42 1.86 -5.75
C VAL A 148 -3.61 3.19 -6.48
N THR A 149 -2.54 3.73 -7.07
CA THR A 149 -2.56 4.95 -7.92
C THR A 149 -1.75 4.69 -9.19
N PHE A 150 -1.96 5.48 -10.25
CA PHE A 150 -1.19 5.33 -11.48
C PHE A 150 0.33 5.50 -11.29
N THR A 151 0.74 6.18 -10.22
CA THR A 151 2.13 6.55 -9.95
C THR A 151 2.85 5.62 -8.96
N VAL A 152 2.15 4.77 -8.22
CA VAL A 152 2.73 3.95 -7.14
C VAL A 152 2.24 2.52 -7.26
N GLY A 153 3.17 1.57 -7.31
CA GLY A 153 2.92 0.13 -7.26
C GLY A 153 3.00 -0.58 -8.62
N HIS A 154 2.74 -1.89 -8.62
CA HIS A 154 2.82 -2.75 -9.79
C HIS A 154 1.44 -3.27 -10.21
N GLN A 155 1.18 -3.27 -11.52
CA GLN A 155 -0.05 -3.87 -12.05
C GLN A 155 -0.05 -5.37 -11.79
N GLU A 156 -1.15 -5.85 -11.23
CA GLU A 156 -1.36 -7.26 -10.92
C GLU A 156 -2.51 -7.81 -11.75
N PRO A 157 -2.47 -9.09 -12.15
CA PRO A 157 -3.60 -9.70 -12.83
C PRO A 157 -4.82 -9.77 -11.90
N PRO A 158 -6.04 -9.71 -12.44
CA PRO A 158 -7.23 -9.96 -11.65
C PRO A 158 -7.22 -11.42 -11.15
N VAL A 159 -7.46 -11.57 -9.86
CA VAL A 159 -7.56 -12.87 -9.16
C VAL A 159 -8.66 -12.76 -8.10
N GLN A 160 -9.11 -13.89 -7.55
CA GLN A 160 -10.07 -13.87 -6.44
C GLN A 160 -9.48 -13.14 -5.24
N GLN A 161 -10.23 -12.18 -4.70
CA GLN A 161 -9.79 -11.38 -3.55
C GLN A 161 -10.60 -11.73 -2.29
N ASN A 162 -9.91 -11.73 -1.15
CA ASN A 162 -10.50 -11.77 0.18
C ASN A 162 -10.40 -10.40 0.85
N SER A 163 -11.25 -10.17 1.85
CA SER A 163 -11.05 -9.14 2.86
C SER A 163 -9.99 -9.58 3.88
N PHE A 164 -9.61 -8.67 4.78
CA PHE A 164 -8.58 -8.93 5.79
C PHE A 164 -8.89 -10.11 6.72
N ASP A 165 -10.16 -10.47 6.92
CA ASP A 165 -10.60 -11.62 7.73
C ASP A 165 -10.67 -12.94 6.94
N GLY A 166 -10.19 -12.97 5.70
CA GLY A 166 -10.21 -14.15 4.83
C GLY A 166 -11.57 -14.44 4.19
N THR A 167 -12.59 -13.64 4.47
CA THR A 167 -13.89 -13.75 3.80
C THR A 167 -13.75 -13.29 2.34
N ASN A 168 -14.51 -13.90 1.44
CA ASN A 168 -14.55 -13.43 0.06
C ASN A 168 -14.96 -11.95 0.00
N LEU A 169 -14.24 -11.11 -0.77
CA LEU A 169 -14.39 -9.64 -0.71
C LEU A 169 -15.84 -9.16 -0.91
N GLY A 170 -16.53 -9.66 -1.93
CA GLY A 170 -17.93 -9.30 -2.19
C GLY A 170 -18.91 -9.80 -1.12
N GLN A 171 -18.63 -10.96 -0.51
CA GLN A 171 -19.44 -11.47 0.61
C GLN A 171 -19.24 -10.61 1.85
N TRP A 172 -18.00 -10.18 2.10
CA TRP A 172 -17.67 -9.28 3.18
C TRP A 172 -18.33 -7.91 3.00
N ILE A 173 -18.30 -7.32 1.79
CA ILE A 173 -19.01 -6.07 1.47
C ILE A 173 -20.50 -6.17 1.84
N ASP A 174 -21.16 -7.26 1.41
CA ASP A 174 -22.57 -7.52 1.72
C ASP A 174 -22.82 -7.65 3.23
N ALA A 175 -21.93 -8.34 3.96
CA ALA A 175 -22.05 -8.52 5.40
C ALA A 175 -21.88 -7.20 6.17
N VAL A 176 -20.97 -6.33 5.72
CA VAL A 176 -20.79 -4.99 6.27
C VAL A 176 -22.05 -4.14 6.08
N ASP A 177 -22.62 -4.11 4.88
CA ASP A 177 -23.81 -3.31 4.58
C ASP A 177 -25.06 -3.78 5.34
N LYS A 178 -25.16 -5.08 5.62
CA LYS A 178 -26.24 -5.65 6.45
C LYS A 178 -26.01 -5.46 7.96
N GLY A 179 -24.86 -4.93 8.38
CA GLY A 179 -24.48 -4.87 9.81
C GLY A 179 -24.31 -6.27 10.44
N GLU A 180 -23.96 -7.25 9.61
CA GLU A 180 -23.72 -8.64 10.00
C GLU A 180 -22.24 -8.89 10.27
N PHE A 181 -21.34 -8.10 9.66
CA PHE A 181 -19.90 -8.20 9.88
C PHE A 181 -19.54 -7.97 11.36
N LYS A 182 -18.76 -8.90 11.91
CA LYS A 182 -18.17 -8.82 13.24
C LYS A 182 -16.68 -8.65 13.08
N ASP A 183 -16.13 -7.60 13.68
CA ASP A 183 -14.68 -7.39 13.71
C ASP A 183 -14.00 -8.57 14.43
N PRO A 184 -13.07 -9.31 13.78
CA PRO A 184 -12.51 -10.54 14.35
C PRO A 184 -11.82 -10.35 15.70
N LYS A 185 -11.21 -9.18 15.90
CA LYS A 185 -10.46 -8.85 17.11
C LYS A 185 -11.35 -8.52 18.30
N THR A 186 -12.40 -7.74 18.07
CA THR A 186 -13.28 -7.27 19.15
C THR A 186 -14.54 -8.11 19.30
N GLY A 187 -14.88 -8.93 18.31
CA GLY A 187 -16.14 -9.67 18.20
C GLY A 187 -17.37 -8.78 18.02
N LYS A 188 -17.19 -7.45 17.95
CA LYS A 188 -18.28 -6.48 17.88
C LYS A 188 -18.80 -6.37 16.45
N LYS A 189 -20.12 -6.28 16.32
CA LYS A 189 -20.75 -5.93 15.05
C LYS A 189 -20.35 -4.49 14.67
N ILE A 190 -19.94 -4.31 13.43
CA ILE A 190 -19.63 -2.99 12.88
C ILE A 190 -20.80 -2.55 12.01
N THR A 191 -21.26 -1.32 12.22
CA THR A 191 -22.30 -0.69 11.42
C THR A 191 -21.74 0.56 10.78
N LEU A 192 -21.95 0.71 9.47
CA LEU A 192 -21.54 1.92 8.77
C LEU A 192 -22.34 3.15 9.27
N PRO A 193 -21.76 4.35 9.19
CA PRO A 193 -22.50 5.59 9.37
C PRO A 193 -23.76 5.66 8.50
N LYS A 194 -24.80 6.33 9.01
CA LYS A 194 -26.11 6.43 8.35
C LYS A 194 -25.97 7.00 6.93
N GLY A 195 -26.52 6.28 5.94
CA GLY A 195 -26.52 6.69 4.54
C GLY A 195 -25.32 6.20 3.73
N GLN A 196 -24.35 5.55 4.37
CA GLN A 196 -23.22 4.91 3.69
C GLN A 196 -23.55 3.44 3.38
N SER A 197 -23.05 2.96 2.24
CA SER A 197 -23.14 1.57 1.80
C SER A 197 -21.87 1.25 1.00
N MET A 198 -21.13 0.25 1.46
CA MET A 198 -19.96 -0.28 0.77
C MET A 198 -20.34 -0.87 -0.59
N ARG A 199 -21.52 -1.50 -0.73
CA ARG A 199 -22.00 -2.03 -2.02
C ARG A 199 -22.29 -0.91 -3.02
N GLU A 200 -23.01 0.14 -2.61
CA GLU A 200 -23.28 1.29 -3.48
C GLU A 200 -22.01 2.05 -3.84
N TRP A 201 -21.08 2.21 -2.88
CA TRP A 201 -19.79 2.85 -3.14
C TRP A 201 -18.91 2.00 -4.05
N PHE A 202 -18.85 0.68 -3.82
CA PHE A 202 -18.10 -0.23 -4.67
C PHE A 202 -18.61 -0.21 -6.11
N LYS A 203 -19.94 -0.30 -6.30
CA LYS A 203 -20.55 -0.20 -7.63
C LYS A 203 -20.15 1.11 -8.33
N ALA A 204 -20.11 2.23 -7.61
CA ALA A 204 -19.70 3.52 -8.18
C ALA A 204 -18.21 3.55 -8.57
N LYS A 205 -17.32 3.23 -7.61
CA LYS A 205 -15.86 3.35 -7.79
C LYS A 205 -15.25 2.25 -8.67
N PHE A 206 -15.87 1.08 -8.73
CA PHE A 206 -15.35 -0.09 -9.43
C PHE A 206 -16.30 -0.59 -10.51
N THR A 207 -17.00 0.33 -11.18
CA THR A 207 -17.87 0.01 -12.32
C THR A 207 -17.11 -0.81 -13.39
N LYS A 208 -15.81 -0.54 -13.59
CA LYS A 208 -14.93 -1.29 -14.51
C LYS A 208 -14.84 -2.79 -14.16
N VAL A 209 -14.76 -3.13 -12.88
CA VAL A 209 -14.74 -4.53 -12.42
C VAL A 209 -16.06 -5.21 -12.80
N LEU A 210 -17.19 -4.52 -12.62
CA LEU A 210 -18.51 -5.04 -12.98
C LEU A 210 -18.70 -5.17 -14.51
N PHE A 211 -18.13 -4.28 -15.30
CA PHE A 211 -18.08 -4.43 -16.76
C PHE A 211 -17.28 -5.65 -17.18
N HIS A 212 -16.11 -5.87 -16.58
CA HIS A 212 -15.27 -7.02 -16.88
C HIS A 212 -15.99 -8.34 -16.59
N VAL A 213 -16.76 -8.40 -15.50
CA VAL A 213 -17.62 -9.53 -15.15
C VAL A 213 -18.67 -9.84 -16.22
N MET A 214 -19.14 -8.83 -16.95
CA MET A 214 -20.05 -8.98 -18.08
C MET A 214 -19.34 -9.32 -19.40
N GLY A 215 -18.01 -9.43 -19.42
CA GLY A 215 -17.23 -9.60 -20.65
C GLY A 215 -17.11 -8.33 -21.50
N LEU A 216 -17.27 -7.15 -20.87
CA LEU A 216 -17.22 -5.85 -21.54
C LEU A 216 -15.95 -5.08 -21.11
N SER A 217 -15.41 -4.24 -22.00
CA SER A 217 -14.21 -3.43 -21.73
C SER A 217 -14.45 -2.24 -20.78
N GLY A 218 -15.71 -1.92 -20.49
CA GLY A 218 -16.13 -0.70 -19.83
C GLY A 218 -16.14 0.50 -20.78
N ASP A 219 -17.18 1.33 -20.70
CA ASP A 219 -17.27 2.61 -21.41
C ASP A 219 -16.57 3.68 -20.57
N VAL A 220 -15.52 4.30 -21.11
CA VAL A 220 -14.68 5.28 -20.39
C VAL A 220 -15.50 6.45 -19.85
N GLY A 221 -16.52 6.91 -20.58
CA GLY A 221 -17.42 7.98 -20.14
C GLY A 221 -18.25 7.57 -18.93
N VAL A 222 -18.75 6.33 -18.93
CA VAL A 222 -19.49 5.76 -17.79
C VAL A 222 -18.59 5.61 -16.58
N LEU A 223 -17.40 5.05 -16.75
CA LEU A 223 -16.44 4.84 -15.67
C LEU A 223 -16.07 6.18 -15.00
N THR A 224 -15.64 7.15 -15.82
CA THR A 224 -15.22 8.47 -15.35
C THR A 224 -16.36 9.20 -14.64
N PHE A 225 -17.60 9.10 -15.16
CA PHE A 225 -18.76 9.72 -14.53
C PHE A 225 -19.08 9.09 -13.17
N MET A 226 -19.18 7.75 -13.11
CA MET A 226 -19.58 7.05 -11.90
C MET A 226 -18.57 7.18 -10.76
N GLU A 227 -17.27 7.24 -11.08
CA GLU A 227 -16.20 7.43 -10.07
C GLU A 227 -16.30 8.74 -9.29
N THR A 228 -17.02 9.74 -9.80
CA THR A 228 -17.25 11.02 -9.10
C THR A 228 -18.25 10.93 -7.95
N PHE A 229 -19.01 9.84 -7.86
CA PHE A 229 -20.03 9.63 -6.82
C PHE A 229 -19.57 8.61 -5.79
N ASP A 230 -19.96 8.82 -4.54
CA ASP A 230 -19.75 7.85 -3.46
C ASP A 230 -20.92 6.85 -3.35
N ASN A 231 -22.01 7.09 -4.07
CA ASN A 231 -23.19 6.24 -4.10
C ASN A 231 -23.65 6.04 -5.54
N PHE A 232 -23.71 4.78 -5.98
CA PHE A 232 -24.09 4.42 -7.34
C PHE A 232 -25.48 4.92 -7.72
N SER A 233 -26.46 4.75 -6.82
CA SER A 233 -27.83 5.21 -7.03
C SER A 233 -27.93 6.74 -7.17
N ASP A 234 -27.10 7.50 -6.45
CA ASP A 234 -27.07 8.96 -6.59
C ASP A 234 -26.42 9.38 -7.92
N GLY A 235 -25.34 8.72 -8.34
CA GLY A 235 -24.78 8.89 -9.68
C GLY A 235 -25.81 8.60 -10.78
N ALA A 236 -26.59 7.53 -10.62
CA ALA A 236 -27.65 7.17 -11.57
C ALA A 236 -28.76 8.24 -11.65
N LYS A 237 -29.21 8.77 -10.51
CA LYS A 237 -30.20 9.86 -10.48
C LYS A 237 -29.64 11.13 -11.11
N GLU A 238 -28.37 11.45 -10.83
CA GLU A 238 -27.71 12.64 -11.35
C GLU A 238 -27.49 12.56 -12.86
N ALA A 239 -27.10 11.39 -13.38
CA ALA A 239 -27.06 11.15 -14.82
C ALA A 239 -28.40 11.43 -15.49
N GLY A 240 -29.51 10.96 -14.88
CA GLY A 240 -30.86 11.22 -15.36
C GLY A 240 -31.20 12.70 -15.41
N LYS A 241 -30.92 13.44 -14.33
CA LYS A 241 -31.16 14.88 -14.27
C LYS A 241 -30.34 15.64 -15.30
N ARG A 242 -29.03 15.36 -15.39
CA ARG A 242 -28.11 16.04 -16.32
C ARG A 242 -28.43 15.73 -17.76
N HIS A 243 -28.77 14.49 -18.06
CA HIS A 243 -29.26 14.09 -19.38
C HIS A 243 -30.51 14.88 -19.78
N THR A 244 -31.54 14.93 -18.91
CA THR A 244 -32.76 15.69 -19.19
C THR A 244 -32.49 17.18 -19.35
N ALA A 245 -31.70 17.79 -18.45
CA ALA A 245 -31.34 19.20 -18.55
C ALA A 245 -30.58 19.53 -19.85
N LEU A 246 -29.66 18.65 -20.26
CA LEU A 246 -28.89 18.82 -21.49
C LEU A 246 -29.76 18.61 -22.73
N ARG A 247 -30.65 17.61 -22.71
CA ARG A 247 -31.66 17.36 -23.75
C ARG A 247 -32.53 18.60 -23.95
N ASP A 248 -33.08 19.14 -22.86
CA ASP A 248 -33.96 20.31 -22.87
C ASP A 248 -33.20 21.55 -23.38
N LYS A 249 -31.94 21.73 -22.97
CA LYS A 249 -31.07 22.79 -23.47
C LYS A 249 -30.82 22.69 -24.98
N ILE A 250 -30.43 21.50 -25.47
CA ILE A 250 -30.22 21.26 -26.91
C ILE A 250 -31.52 21.50 -27.68
N TRP A 251 -32.65 21.04 -27.13
CA TRP A 251 -33.96 21.24 -27.71
C TRP A 251 -34.29 22.73 -27.83
N ASP A 252 -34.33 23.46 -26.72
CA ASP A 252 -34.80 24.85 -26.69
C ASP A 252 -33.83 25.83 -27.36
N GLU A 253 -32.52 25.67 -27.18
CA GLU A 253 -31.54 26.63 -27.70
C GLU A 253 -31.18 26.37 -29.17
N LYS A 254 -31.15 25.11 -29.61
CA LYS A 254 -30.61 24.73 -30.92
C LYS A 254 -31.68 24.17 -31.85
N VAL A 255 -32.31 23.05 -31.49
CA VAL A 255 -33.18 22.28 -32.40
C VAL A 255 -34.50 23.00 -32.67
N LYS A 256 -35.18 23.47 -31.62
CA LYS A 256 -36.49 24.13 -31.67
C LYS A 256 -36.48 25.32 -32.62
N LYS A 257 -35.45 26.17 -32.52
CA LYS A 257 -35.31 27.36 -33.36
C LYS A 257 -35.21 26.99 -34.85
N ILE A 258 -34.40 25.98 -35.17
CA ILE A 258 -34.16 25.57 -36.56
C ILE A 258 -35.39 24.91 -37.14
N MET A 259 -36.04 24.03 -36.38
CA MET A 259 -37.28 23.42 -36.81
C MET A 259 -38.38 24.47 -37.01
N LEU A 260 -38.55 25.41 -36.08
CA LEU A 260 -39.52 26.50 -36.24
C LEU A 260 -39.24 27.31 -37.50
N GLU A 261 -37.99 27.71 -37.74
CA GLU A 261 -37.60 28.45 -38.95
C GLU A 261 -37.87 27.65 -40.23
N ARG A 262 -37.48 26.37 -40.27
CA ARG A 262 -37.68 25.50 -41.43
C ARG A 262 -39.16 25.29 -41.74
N TYR A 263 -39.96 24.89 -40.76
CA TYR A 263 -41.37 24.62 -40.97
C TYR A 263 -42.17 25.90 -41.23
N THR A 264 -41.78 27.03 -40.62
CA THR A 264 -42.36 28.35 -40.96
C THR A 264 -42.04 28.72 -42.40
N LYS A 265 -40.84 28.44 -42.88
CA LYS A 265 -40.46 28.66 -44.29
C LYS A 265 -41.27 27.78 -45.24
N ILE A 266 -41.39 26.48 -44.97
CA ILE A 266 -42.21 25.55 -45.77
C ILE A 266 -43.68 26.00 -45.78
N PHE A 267 -44.22 26.34 -44.61
CA PHE A 267 -45.59 26.84 -44.46
C PHE A 267 -45.82 28.11 -45.28
N THR A 268 -44.93 29.10 -45.15
CA THR A 268 -45.02 30.39 -45.85
C THR A 268 -44.89 30.20 -47.37
N GLN A 269 -43.99 29.32 -47.82
CA GLN A 269 -43.81 28.99 -49.23
C GLN A 269 -45.06 28.31 -49.82
N ALA A 270 -45.60 27.31 -49.12
CA ALA A 270 -46.82 26.62 -49.53
C ALA A 270 -48.01 27.59 -49.60
N GLN A 271 -48.19 28.45 -48.57
CA GLN A 271 -49.23 29.49 -48.58
C GLN A 271 -49.06 30.48 -49.74
N SER A 272 -47.83 30.94 -50.00
CA SER A 272 -47.54 31.85 -51.10
C SER A 272 -47.89 31.23 -52.46
N GLN A 273 -47.49 29.97 -52.69
CA GLN A 273 -47.82 29.24 -53.92
C GLN A 273 -49.32 28.97 -54.06
N MET A 274 -50.01 28.64 -52.97
CA MET A 274 -51.47 28.52 -52.94
C MET A 274 -52.16 29.83 -53.31
N ASN A 275 -51.67 30.97 -52.81
CA ASN A 275 -52.19 32.30 -53.14
C ASN A 275 -51.97 32.65 -54.62
N VAL A 276 -50.79 32.29 -55.18
CA VAL A 276 -50.52 32.45 -56.62
C VAL A 276 -51.50 31.62 -57.46
N LEU A 277 -51.72 30.34 -57.11
CA LEU A 277 -52.68 29.48 -57.79
C LEU A 277 -54.11 30.02 -57.70
N ARG A 278 -54.51 30.49 -56.51
CA ARG A 278 -55.80 31.12 -56.27
C ARG A 278 -55.99 32.34 -57.17
N GLU A 279 -55.01 33.21 -57.24
CA GLU A 279 -55.06 34.43 -58.05
C GLU A 279 -55.03 34.14 -59.56
N GLN A 280 -54.23 33.16 -60.00
CA GLN A 280 -54.22 32.69 -61.39
C GLN A 280 -55.59 32.14 -61.80
N LEU A 281 -56.19 31.30 -60.95
CA LEU A 281 -57.51 30.73 -61.19
C LEU A 281 -58.61 31.80 -61.16
N ARG A 282 -58.52 32.77 -60.25
CA ARG A 282 -59.43 33.91 -60.18
C ARG A 282 -59.41 34.72 -61.46
N LYS A 283 -58.22 35.07 -61.97
CA LYS A 283 -58.05 35.76 -63.27
C LYS A 283 -58.62 34.94 -64.42
N TYR A 284 -58.44 33.62 -64.41
CA TYR A 284 -59.01 32.71 -65.40
C TYR A 284 -60.55 32.67 -65.36
N LEU A 285 -61.17 32.61 -64.18
CA LEU A 285 -62.63 32.58 -64.05
C LEU A 285 -63.27 33.92 -64.39
N ILE A 286 -62.63 35.04 -64.05
CA ILE A 286 -63.04 36.38 -64.49
C ILE A 286 -63.04 36.47 -66.01
N SER A 287 -62.00 35.95 -66.69
CA SER A 287 -61.94 35.96 -68.16
C SER A 287 -63.00 35.06 -68.82
N ARG A 288 -63.57 34.12 -68.06
CA ARG A 288 -64.73 33.29 -68.43
C ARG A 288 -66.09 33.90 -68.07
N GLY A 289 -66.11 35.11 -67.52
CA GLY A 289 -67.34 35.84 -67.21
C GLY A 289 -67.94 35.60 -65.83
N VAL A 290 -67.27 34.83 -64.95
CA VAL A 290 -67.70 34.63 -63.56
C VAL A 290 -67.42 35.90 -62.74
N LYS A 291 -68.40 36.42 -61.99
CA LYS A 291 -68.30 37.70 -61.26
C LYS A 291 -69.03 37.63 -59.91
N GLY A 292 -68.77 38.59 -59.04
CA GLY A 292 -69.49 38.74 -57.76
C GLY A 292 -69.20 37.59 -56.78
N GLU A 293 -70.19 37.25 -55.94
CA GLU A 293 -70.07 36.18 -54.95
C GLU A 293 -69.84 34.79 -55.59
N ASP A 294 -70.34 34.57 -56.82
CA ASP A 294 -70.14 33.33 -57.57
C ASP A 294 -68.67 33.09 -57.93
N LEU A 295 -67.85 34.15 -58.02
CA LEU A 295 -66.44 34.04 -58.35
C LEU A 295 -65.64 33.36 -57.24
N GLU A 296 -65.81 33.76 -55.98
CA GLU A 296 -65.06 33.15 -54.88
C GLU A 296 -65.50 31.72 -54.62
N LEU A 297 -66.81 31.43 -54.75
CA LEU A 297 -67.32 30.07 -54.65
C LEU A 297 -66.75 29.17 -55.75
N ALA A 298 -66.69 29.67 -57.00
CA ALA A 298 -66.12 28.92 -58.12
C ALA A 298 -64.60 28.73 -57.97
N VAL A 299 -63.86 29.74 -57.46
CA VAL A 299 -62.43 29.62 -57.15
C VAL A 299 -62.19 28.53 -56.11
N ASP A 300 -62.92 28.56 -54.98
CA ASP A 300 -62.74 27.57 -53.91
C ASP A 300 -63.12 26.14 -54.36
N GLN A 301 -64.20 25.97 -55.14
CA GLN A 301 -64.57 24.67 -55.70
C GLN A 301 -63.52 24.10 -56.65
N ASN A 302 -62.97 24.94 -57.53
CA ASN A 302 -61.94 24.52 -58.48
C ASN A 302 -60.59 24.25 -57.79
N LEU A 303 -60.22 25.03 -56.77
CA LEU A 303 -59.02 24.77 -55.97
C LEU A 303 -59.11 23.45 -55.19
N ARG A 304 -60.27 23.12 -54.62
CA ARG A 304 -60.50 21.82 -53.95
C ARG A 304 -60.30 20.62 -54.89
N ASN A 305 -60.52 20.81 -56.19
CA ASN A 305 -60.31 19.78 -57.20
C ASN A 305 -58.92 19.84 -57.86
N ASN A 306 -58.09 20.83 -57.53
CA ASN A 306 -56.75 20.99 -58.10
C ASN A 306 -55.72 20.14 -57.32
N PRO A 307 -55.09 19.12 -57.94
CA PRO A 307 -54.14 18.24 -57.25
C PRO A 307 -52.94 18.97 -56.64
N GLN A 308 -52.43 20.00 -57.32
CA GLN A 308 -51.29 20.80 -56.85
C GLN A 308 -51.69 21.63 -55.63
N TYR A 309 -52.87 22.27 -55.64
CA TYR A 309 -53.38 22.98 -54.47
C TYR A 309 -53.58 22.04 -53.28
N ASN A 310 -54.15 20.85 -53.50
CA ASN A 310 -54.35 19.85 -52.45
C ASN A 310 -53.03 19.31 -51.88
N GLN A 311 -51.98 19.20 -52.69
CA GLN A 311 -50.63 18.89 -52.20
C GLN A 311 -50.11 20.01 -51.30
N LEU A 312 -50.12 21.26 -51.77
CA LEU A 312 -49.65 22.41 -51.00
C LEU A 312 -50.45 22.63 -49.71
N PHE A 313 -51.76 22.41 -49.74
CA PHE A 313 -52.62 22.49 -48.56
C PHE A 313 -52.23 21.43 -47.51
N ARG A 314 -51.92 20.20 -47.94
CA ARG A 314 -51.43 19.14 -47.04
C ARG A 314 -50.08 19.49 -46.46
N GLU A 315 -49.16 20.01 -47.26
CA GLU A 315 -47.83 20.46 -46.82
C GLU A 315 -47.91 21.62 -45.81
N ALA A 316 -48.76 22.62 -46.07
CA ALA A 316 -48.99 23.74 -45.16
C ALA A 316 -49.66 23.26 -43.86
N SER A 317 -50.69 22.42 -43.96
CA SER A 317 -51.38 21.87 -42.78
C SER A 317 -50.46 21.02 -41.91
N ALA A 318 -49.64 20.16 -42.53
CA ALA A 318 -48.65 19.35 -41.84
C ALA A 318 -47.58 20.22 -41.17
N SER A 319 -47.06 21.23 -41.88
CA SER A 319 -46.07 22.16 -41.32
C SER A 319 -46.63 22.96 -40.14
N ASN A 320 -47.87 23.44 -40.24
CA ASN A 320 -48.52 24.17 -39.16
C ASN A 320 -48.79 23.29 -37.94
N ALA A 321 -49.15 22.01 -38.14
CA ALA A 321 -49.30 21.06 -37.05
C ALA A 321 -47.96 20.84 -36.31
N VAL A 322 -46.85 20.71 -37.05
CA VAL A 322 -45.51 20.60 -36.46
C VAL A 322 -45.11 21.88 -35.71
N ILE A 323 -45.35 23.07 -36.28
CA ILE A 323 -45.08 24.35 -35.60
C ILE A 323 -45.87 24.46 -34.29
N ALA A 324 -47.17 24.16 -34.32
CA ALA A 324 -48.03 24.20 -33.15
C ALA A 324 -47.53 23.26 -32.04
N GLU A 325 -47.07 22.07 -32.42
CA GLU A 325 -46.54 21.10 -31.47
C GLU A 325 -45.19 21.53 -30.87
N ILE A 326 -44.26 22.02 -31.70
CA ILE A 326 -42.98 22.56 -31.22
C ILE A 326 -43.22 23.69 -30.20
N ASN A 327 -44.18 24.56 -30.46
CA ASN A 327 -44.55 25.64 -29.54
C ASN A 327 -45.24 25.13 -28.27
N SER A 328 -45.90 23.97 -28.32
CA SER A 328 -46.52 23.34 -27.15
C SER A 328 -45.51 22.66 -26.20
N GLY A 329 -44.23 22.55 -26.60
CA GLY A 329 -43.19 21.89 -25.81
C GLY A 329 -43.29 20.36 -25.79
N LYS A 330 -44.07 19.74 -26.68
CA LYS A 330 -44.29 18.29 -26.76
C LYS A 330 -44.00 17.70 -28.15
N PRO A 331 -42.76 17.83 -28.67
CA PRO A 331 -42.42 17.43 -30.05
C PRO A 331 -42.45 15.91 -30.32
N GLU A 332 -42.61 15.10 -29.28
CA GLU A 332 -42.42 13.64 -29.31
C GLU A 332 -43.46 12.92 -30.19
N LYS A 333 -44.52 13.60 -30.65
CA LYS A 333 -45.58 12.98 -31.46
C LYS A 333 -45.20 12.84 -32.94
N TYR A 334 -44.27 13.67 -33.44
CA TYR A 334 -43.87 13.67 -34.86
C TYR A 334 -42.39 13.40 -35.12
N LEU A 335 -41.49 13.70 -34.18
CA LEU A 335 -40.06 13.35 -34.25
C LEU A 335 -39.55 12.95 -32.87
N SER A 336 -38.85 11.82 -32.76
CA SER A 336 -38.03 11.56 -31.56
C SER A 336 -36.92 12.61 -31.47
N PHE A 337 -36.51 12.95 -30.24
CA PHE A 337 -35.45 13.93 -30.02
C PHE A 337 -34.17 13.57 -30.78
N ASP A 338 -33.76 12.30 -30.74
CA ASP A 338 -32.54 11.83 -31.42
C ASP A 338 -32.66 11.98 -32.94
N TYR A 339 -33.84 11.71 -33.52
CA TYR A 339 -34.07 11.90 -34.94
C TYR A 339 -34.08 13.39 -35.33
N ALA A 340 -34.62 14.27 -34.49
CA ALA A 340 -34.56 15.71 -34.70
C ALA A 340 -33.11 16.22 -34.61
N VAL A 341 -32.34 15.81 -33.61
CA VAL A 341 -30.94 16.22 -33.45
C VAL A 341 -30.08 15.77 -34.64
N GLU A 342 -30.13 14.49 -35.02
CA GLU A 342 -29.33 13.99 -36.15
C GLU A 342 -29.72 14.63 -37.49
N ARG A 343 -31.03 14.85 -37.71
CA ARG A 343 -31.50 15.49 -38.95
C ARG A 343 -31.13 16.97 -39.04
N GLU A 344 -31.13 17.69 -37.92
CA GLU A 344 -30.82 19.12 -37.89
C GLU A 344 -29.32 19.41 -37.76
N LYS A 345 -28.49 18.41 -37.48
CA LYS A 345 -27.04 18.53 -37.29
C LYS A 345 -26.33 19.18 -38.47
N ASP A 346 -26.66 18.77 -39.69
CA ASP A 346 -26.08 19.32 -40.91
C ASP A 346 -26.50 20.78 -41.14
N GLU A 347 -27.76 21.11 -40.89
CA GLU A 347 -28.25 22.50 -41.00
C GLU A 347 -27.69 23.41 -39.91
N LEU A 348 -27.48 22.88 -38.70
CA LEU A 348 -26.77 23.57 -37.62
C LEU A 348 -25.34 23.94 -38.01
N MET A 349 -24.63 22.97 -38.60
CA MET A 349 -23.27 23.17 -39.08
C MET A 349 -23.22 24.25 -40.16
N ILE A 350 -24.09 24.14 -41.17
CA ILE A 350 -24.22 25.13 -42.25
C ILE A 350 -24.53 26.53 -41.68
N ARG A 351 -25.38 26.62 -40.67
CA ARG A 351 -25.79 27.89 -40.07
C ARG A 351 -24.67 28.57 -39.29
N GLU A 352 -23.93 27.83 -38.47
CA GLU A 352 -22.81 28.39 -37.70
C GLU A 352 -21.68 28.86 -38.64
N LEU A 353 -21.42 28.12 -39.73
CA LEU A 353 -20.51 28.57 -40.80
C LEU A 353 -20.96 29.88 -41.43
N ASN A 354 -22.26 30.02 -41.73
CA ASN A 354 -22.83 31.26 -42.28
C ASN A 354 -22.78 32.44 -41.30
N ASN A 355 -22.68 32.18 -40.00
CA ASN A 355 -22.51 33.22 -38.96
C ASN A 355 -21.04 33.63 -38.74
N GLY A 356 -20.11 33.17 -39.58
CA GLY A 356 -18.71 33.57 -39.52
C GLY A 356 -17.85 32.78 -38.52
N LYS A 357 -18.40 31.73 -37.89
CA LYS A 357 -17.57 30.76 -37.16
C LYS A 357 -16.78 29.93 -38.15
N THR A 358 -15.56 29.55 -37.77
CA THR A 358 -14.82 28.56 -38.54
C THR A 358 -15.54 27.21 -38.46
N LEU A 359 -15.26 26.33 -39.42
CA LEU A 359 -15.76 24.95 -39.38
C LEU A 359 -15.32 24.24 -38.08
N GLU A 360 -14.10 24.53 -37.62
CA GLU A 360 -13.57 24.01 -36.36
C GLU A 360 -14.33 24.51 -35.13
N ASP A 361 -14.67 25.81 -35.05
CA ASP A 361 -15.41 26.35 -33.90
C ASP A 361 -16.85 25.82 -33.83
N ALA A 362 -17.51 25.75 -35.00
CA ALA A 362 -18.88 25.24 -35.13
C ALA A 362 -18.96 23.74 -34.80
N LEU A 363 -18.01 22.95 -35.31
CA LEU A 363 -17.89 21.53 -34.97
C LEU A 363 -17.48 21.36 -33.50
N GLY A 364 -16.62 22.22 -32.96
CA GLY A 364 -16.10 22.14 -31.60
C GLY A 364 -17.19 22.26 -30.54
N GLU A 365 -18.02 23.31 -30.57
CA GLU A 365 -19.06 23.52 -29.56
C GLU A 365 -20.16 22.44 -29.61
N LEU A 366 -20.65 22.11 -30.81
CA LEU A 366 -21.70 21.10 -30.98
C LEU A 366 -21.18 19.69 -30.67
N SER A 367 -19.95 19.38 -31.07
CA SER A 367 -19.29 18.12 -30.73
C SER A 367 -19.09 17.97 -29.22
N LYS A 368 -18.71 19.04 -28.50
CA LYS A 368 -18.58 19.00 -27.02
C LYS A 368 -19.92 18.70 -26.34
N ILE A 369 -20.96 19.47 -26.66
CA ILE A 369 -22.30 19.28 -26.08
C ILE A 369 -22.84 17.89 -26.41
N TYR A 370 -22.69 17.45 -27.67
CA TYR A 370 -23.17 16.16 -28.11
C TYR A 370 -22.38 15.00 -27.49
N LYS A 371 -21.05 15.12 -27.35
CA LYS A 371 -20.23 14.13 -26.63
C LYS A 371 -20.67 13.99 -25.17
N ILE A 372 -20.92 15.10 -24.48
CA ILE A 372 -21.42 15.07 -23.09
C ILE A 372 -22.82 14.42 -23.04
N TYR A 373 -23.70 14.75 -23.98
CA TYR A 373 -25.01 14.12 -24.09
C TYR A 373 -24.90 12.61 -24.32
N GLN A 374 -24.04 12.19 -25.27
CA GLN A 374 -23.78 10.78 -25.54
C GLN A 374 -23.22 10.05 -24.32
N ILE A 375 -22.33 10.68 -23.53
CA ILE A 375 -21.84 10.09 -22.28
C ILE A 375 -23.00 9.85 -21.32
N TYR A 376 -23.87 10.85 -21.08
CA TYR A 376 -25.02 10.67 -20.19
C TYR A 376 -26.04 9.67 -20.74
N ASP A 377 -26.28 9.66 -22.04
CA ASP A 377 -27.17 8.70 -22.69
C ASP A 377 -26.64 7.28 -22.56
N HIS A 378 -25.34 7.07 -22.77
CA HIS A 378 -24.66 5.78 -22.54
C HIS A 378 -24.74 5.36 -21.07
N VAL A 379 -24.46 6.27 -20.13
CA VAL A 379 -24.62 6.01 -18.69
C VAL A 379 -26.05 5.54 -18.40
N LEU A 380 -27.05 6.26 -18.90
CA LEU A 380 -28.45 5.89 -18.71
C LEU A 380 -28.82 4.58 -19.40
N TYR A 381 -28.28 4.32 -20.58
CA TYR A 381 -28.48 3.08 -21.31
C TYR A 381 -28.00 1.90 -20.47
N TYR A 382 -26.76 1.94 -19.96
CA TYR A 382 -26.25 0.88 -19.10
C TYR A 382 -27.02 0.78 -17.78
N LEU A 383 -27.36 1.89 -17.13
CA LEU A 383 -28.15 1.87 -15.90
C LEU A 383 -29.56 1.28 -16.09
N LYS A 384 -30.17 1.44 -17.27
CA LYS A 384 -31.50 0.89 -17.59
C LYS A 384 -31.44 -0.56 -18.06
N THR A 385 -30.40 -0.94 -18.79
CA THR A 385 -30.28 -2.26 -19.42
C THR A 385 -29.55 -3.28 -18.55
N THR A 386 -28.74 -2.81 -17.60
CA THR A 386 -27.93 -3.64 -16.72
C THR A 386 -28.47 -3.61 -15.29
N ASP A 387 -28.79 -4.78 -14.77
CA ASP A 387 -29.08 -4.99 -13.35
C ASP A 387 -27.75 -5.13 -12.59
N PHE A 388 -27.15 -4.00 -12.21
CA PHE A 388 -25.86 -3.96 -11.53
C PHE A 388 -25.86 -4.69 -10.18
N ASP A 389 -27.03 -4.88 -9.55
CA ASP A 389 -27.15 -5.69 -8.35
C ASP A 389 -26.96 -7.18 -8.67
N LYS A 390 -27.59 -7.68 -9.73
CA LYS A 390 -27.33 -9.05 -10.21
C LYS A 390 -25.90 -9.24 -10.68
N VAL A 391 -25.29 -8.25 -11.34
CA VAL A 391 -23.88 -8.32 -11.77
C VAL A 391 -22.96 -8.39 -10.55
N PHE A 392 -23.19 -7.55 -9.54
CA PHE A 392 -22.45 -7.60 -8.28
C PHE A 392 -22.63 -8.94 -7.56
N ASP A 393 -23.86 -9.44 -7.47
CA ASP A 393 -24.15 -10.73 -6.84
C ASP A 393 -23.47 -11.89 -7.60
N PHE A 394 -23.45 -11.83 -8.94
CA PHE A 394 -22.70 -12.78 -9.75
C PHE A 394 -21.19 -12.70 -9.48
N TRP A 395 -20.58 -11.51 -9.55
CA TRP A 395 -19.17 -11.27 -9.22
C TRP A 395 -18.79 -11.85 -7.84
N LYS A 396 -19.60 -11.53 -6.83
CA LYS A 396 -19.48 -12.05 -5.46
C LYS A 396 -19.50 -13.58 -5.43
N THR A 397 -20.46 -14.22 -6.09
CA THR A 397 -20.56 -15.70 -6.11
C THR A 397 -19.46 -16.39 -6.92
N LYS A 398 -18.75 -15.66 -7.79
CA LYS A 398 -17.61 -16.16 -8.58
C LYS A 398 -16.26 -15.94 -7.91
N GLY A 399 -16.26 -15.55 -6.63
CA GLY A 399 -15.04 -15.39 -5.87
C GLY A 399 -14.47 -13.97 -5.92
N SER A 400 -15.24 -12.98 -6.37
CA SER A 400 -14.86 -11.57 -6.33
C SER A 400 -13.53 -11.28 -7.03
N GLU A 401 -13.41 -11.75 -8.28
CA GLU A 401 -12.19 -11.58 -9.07
C GLU A 401 -11.96 -10.11 -9.42
N CYS A 402 -10.81 -9.58 -9.00
CA CYS A 402 -10.33 -8.23 -9.33
C CYS A 402 -8.83 -8.08 -9.01
N GLU A 403 -8.24 -6.93 -9.34
CA GLU A 403 -6.87 -6.59 -8.97
C GLU A 403 -6.77 -6.32 -7.45
N GLU A 404 -5.62 -6.56 -6.82
CA GLU A 404 -5.46 -6.43 -5.36
C GLU A 404 -5.71 -4.99 -4.88
N GLN A 405 -5.34 -4.00 -5.70
CA GLN A 405 -5.59 -2.60 -5.42
C GLN A 405 -7.08 -2.29 -5.13
N VAL A 406 -8.00 -3.05 -5.74
CA VAL A 406 -9.44 -2.90 -5.49
C VAL A 406 -9.77 -3.31 -4.07
N ALA A 407 -9.25 -4.45 -3.61
CA ALA A 407 -9.42 -4.90 -2.22
C ALA A 407 -8.81 -3.89 -1.25
N TYR A 408 -7.62 -3.37 -1.53
CA TYR A 408 -6.97 -2.36 -0.71
C TYR A 408 -7.79 -1.08 -0.57
N ARG A 409 -8.34 -0.56 -1.67
CA ARG A 409 -9.20 0.63 -1.67
C ARG A 409 -10.51 0.41 -0.91
N VAL A 410 -11.12 -0.78 -1.08
CA VAL A 410 -12.32 -1.18 -0.34
C VAL A 410 -12.06 -1.20 1.17
N ILE A 411 -10.97 -1.83 1.61
CA ILE A 411 -10.62 -1.88 3.03
C ILE A 411 -10.25 -0.49 3.56
N ALA A 412 -9.51 0.31 2.80
CA ALA A 412 -9.20 1.70 3.16
C ALA A 412 -10.46 2.54 3.41
N LYS A 413 -11.45 2.47 2.52
CA LYS A 413 -12.71 3.21 2.67
C LYS A 413 -13.49 2.75 3.90
N PHE A 414 -13.56 1.44 4.13
CA PHE A 414 -14.17 0.88 5.33
C PHE A 414 -13.49 1.37 6.61
N MET A 415 -12.16 1.32 6.67
CA MET A 415 -11.40 1.78 7.83
C MET A 415 -11.62 3.28 8.09
N TYR A 416 -11.66 4.10 7.04
CA TYR A 416 -11.98 5.52 7.14
C TYR A 416 -13.38 5.77 7.72
N TRP A 417 -14.42 5.12 7.17
CA TRP A 417 -15.80 5.30 7.62
C TRP A 417 -16.06 4.79 9.04
N THR A 418 -15.39 3.72 9.43
CA THR A 418 -15.53 3.11 10.76
C THR A 418 -14.62 3.74 11.81
N ARG A 419 -13.77 4.70 11.42
CA ARG A 419 -12.76 5.32 12.27
C ARG A 419 -11.84 4.29 12.90
N ASP A 420 -11.37 3.35 12.08
CA ASP A 420 -10.43 2.32 12.52
C ASP A 420 -9.20 2.99 13.17
N PRO A 421 -8.75 2.54 14.36
CA PRO A 421 -7.61 3.14 15.04
C PRO A 421 -6.31 3.10 14.23
N LEU A 422 -6.06 2.04 13.45
CA LEU A 422 -4.89 1.94 12.57
C LEU A 422 -4.94 3.03 11.51
N TRP A 423 -6.11 3.28 10.92
CA TRP A 423 -6.29 4.34 9.93
C TRP A 423 -6.06 5.72 10.54
N THR A 424 -6.66 5.98 11.69
CA THR A 424 -6.61 7.30 12.33
C THR A 424 -5.20 7.67 12.77
N ASP A 425 -4.40 6.71 13.24
CA ASP A 425 -3.04 6.97 13.70
C ASP A 425 -2.01 7.01 12.56
N ILE A 426 -2.18 6.21 11.50
CA ILE A 426 -1.23 6.14 10.38
C ILE A 426 -1.55 7.19 9.31
N VAL A 427 -2.83 7.26 8.91
CA VAL A 427 -3.28 8.13 7.81
C VAL A 427 -3.84 9.43 8.37
N GLY A 428 -4.64 9.38 9.43
CA GLY A 428 -5.37 10.53 9.98
C GLY A 428 -6.80 10.63 9.47
N ASP A 429 -7.32 11.86 9.40
CA ASP A 429 -8.70 12.16 8.96
C ASP A 429 -8.87 12.28 7.43
N TYR A 430 -7.88 11.85 6.66
CA TYR A 430 -7.91 11.95 5.20
C TYR A 430 -8.79 10.85 4.61
N ASP A 431 -9.68 11.22 3.69
CA ASP A 431 -10.49 10.27 2.94
C ASP A 431 -9.65 9.62 1.82
N PRO A 432 -9.62 8.28 1.71
CA PRO A 432 -8.83 7.56 0.72
C PRO A 432 -9.14 7.97 -0.72
N ASP A 433 -10.40 8.24 -1.06
CA ASP A 433 -10.78 8.61 -2.43
C ASP A 433 -10.14 9.94 -2.85
N ILE A 434 -9.98 10.86 -1.91
CA ILE A 434 -9.34 12.15 -2.14
C ILE A 434 -7.83 12.00 -2.27
N ILE A 435 -7.21 11.13 -1.45
CA ILE A 435 -5.78 10.83 -1.54
C ILE A 435 -5.45 10.29 -2.94
N ILE A 436 -6.19 9.26 -3.38
CA ILE A 436 -6.00 8.57 -4.65
C ILE A 436 -6.21 9.53 -5.83
N LYS A 437 -7.32 10.29 -5.81
CA LYS A 437 -7.62 11.26 -6.87
C LYS A 437 -6.58 12.39 -6.96
N CYS A 438 -6.01 12.83 -5.84
CA CYS A 438 -4.90 13.80 -5.85
C CYS A 438 -3.66 13.20 -6.51
N ALA A 439 -3.31 11.96 -6.14
CA ALA A 439 -2.13 11.26 -6.63
C ALA A 439 -2.21 10.98 -8.13
N ASP A 440 -3.33 10.46 -8.61
CA ASP A 440 -3.56 10.13 -10.03
C ASP A 440 -3.46 11.35 -10.95
N LYS A 441 -3.79 12.54 -10.42
CA LYS A 441 -3.70 13.81 -11.15
C LYS A 441 -2.34 14.47 -11.07
N GLY A 442 -1.37 13.85 -10.37
CA GLY A 442 -0.09 14.47 -10.07
C GLY A 442 -0.23 15.79 -9.30
N LYS A 443 -1.33 15.98 -8.57
CA LYS A 443 -1.54 17.19 -7.77
C LYS A 443 -0.60 17.17 -6.58
N SER A 444 -0.08 18.34 -6.26
CA SER A 444 0.89 18.51 -5.20
C SER A 444 0.21 18.73 -3.83
N LYS A 445 -1.03 19.23 -3.78
CA LYS A 445 -1.74 19.47 -2.51
C LYS A 445 -2.98 18.61 -2.36
N TYR A 446 -3.20 18.15 -1.13
CA TYR A 446 -4.46 17.53 -0.74
C TYR A 446 -5.55 18.60 -0.68
N ASP A 447 -6.51 18.54 -1.61
CA ASP A 447 -7.61 19.49 -1.68
C ASP A 447 -8.96 18.76 -1.59
N LYS A 448 -9.65 18.97 -0.46
CA LYS A 448 -10.99 18.42 -0.21
C LYS A 448 -12.03 18.97 -1.20
N ASN A 449 -11.75 20.09 -1.88
CA ASN A 449 -12.67 20.72 -2.82
C ASN A 449 -12.58 20.16 -4.25
N ILE A 450 -11.74 19.15 -4.53
CA ILE A 450 -11.61 18.50 -5.84
C ILE A 450 -12.92 17.86 -6.35
N PHE A 451 -13.96 17.79 -5.51
CA PHE A 451 -15.28 17.29 -5.88
C PHE A 451 -16.25 18.37 -6.38
N LYS A 452 -15.83 19.64 -6.48
CA LYS A 452 -16.67 20.68 -7.09
C LYS A 452 -16.70 20.50 -8.62
N GLU A 453 -17.90 20.65 -9.20
CA GLU A 453 -18.37 20.22 -10.54
C GLU A 453 -17.57 20.68 -11.78
N GLU A 454 -16.51 21.48 -11.64
CA GLU A 454 -15.84 22.20 -12.73
C GLU A 454 -15.09 21.27 -13.73
N GLU A 455 -14.78 20.03 -13.36
CA GLU A 455 -14.00 19.11 -14.22
C GLU A 455 -14.83 18.32 -15.26
N LEU A 456 -16.14 18.18 -15.07
CA LEU A 456 -16.99 17.39 -16.01
C LEU A 456 -17.29 18.14 -17.32
N LEU A 457 -17.03 19.44 -17.37
CA LEU A 457 -17.30 20.29 -18.54
C LEU A 457 -16.08 20.51 -19.44
N GLY A 458 -14.91 19.97 -19.08
CA GLY A 458 -13.70 20.14 -19.89
C GLY A 458 -13.22 21.58 -19.98
N GLU A 459 -13.53 22.41 -18.98
CA GLU A 459 -12.82 23.68 -18.79
C GLU A 459 -11.44 23.34 -18.22
N GLU A 460 -10.45 23.20 -19.11
CA GLU A 460 -9.05 23.21 -18.73
C GLU A 460 -8.75 24.56 -18.07
N VAL A 461 -8.84 24.61 -16.74
CA VAL A 461 -8.29 25.73 -15.99
C VAL A 461 -6.77 25.64 -16.14
N GLU A 462 -6.21 26.46 -17.03
CA GLU A 462 -4.75 26.54 -17.18
C GLU A 462 -4.14 26.85 -15.80
N PRO A 463 -3.23 26.00 -15.30
CA PRO A 463 -2.59 26.25 -14.01
C PRO A 463 -1.76 27.53 -14.12
N SER A 464 -2.17 28.56 -13.38
CA SER A 464 -1.48 29.86 -13.39
C SER A 464 0.04 29.70 -13.21
N GLU A 465 0.84 30.47 -13.95
CA GLU A 465 2.31 30.36 -13.98
C GLU A 465 2.97 30.44 -12.60
N LYS A 466 2.30 31.03 -11.60
CA LYS A 466 2.78 31.11 -10.21
C LYS A 466 2.82 29.77 -9.46
N HIS A 467 2.28 28.68 -10.00
CA HIS A 467 2.28 27.37 -9.35
C HIS A 467 3.44 26.43 -9.73
N LYS A 468 4.31 26.81 -10.66
CA LYS A 468 5.36 25.89 -11.17
C LYS A 468 6.54 25.69 -10.19
N GLU A 469 6.90 26.70 -9.38
CA GLU A 469 8.07 26.64 -8.48
C GLU A 469 7.81 26.05 -7.07
N HIS A 470 6.55 25.83 -6.68
CA HIS A 470 6.20 25.15 -5.40
C HIS A 470 5.87 23.65 -5.57
N SER A 471 6.14 23.05 -6.73
CA SER A 471 5.60 21.74 -7.11
C SER A 471 6.31 20.51 -6.53
N LYS A 472 7.55 20.62 -6.06
CA LYS A 472 8.33 19.45 -5.60
C LYS A 472 8.10 19.05 -4.14
N GLU A 473 8.08 19.99 -3.20
CA GLU A 473 7.85 19.70 -1.77
C GLU A 473 6.42 19.23 -1.48
N ASP A 474 5.48 19.62 -2.33
CA ASP A 474 4.08 19.28 -2.18
C ASP A 474 3.77 17.86 -2.75
N LYS A 475 4.38 17.47 -3.89
CA LYS A 475 4.18 16.13 -4.48
C LYS A 475 4.56 14.98 -3.53
N THR A 476 5.62 15.18 -2.74
CA THR A 476 6.07 14.18 -1.76
C THR A 476 5.04 13.93 -0.65
N VAL A 477 4.19 14.91 -0.32
CA VAL A 477 3.15 14.75 0.72
C VAL A 477 2.04 13.81 0.25
N ILE A 478 1.60 13.92 -1.00
CA ILE A 478 0.56 13.03 -1.54
C ILE A 478 1.11 11.61 -1.70
N GLU A 479 2.34 11.47 -2.21
CA GLU A 479 2.99 10.16 -2.31
C GLU A 479 3.15 9.51 -0.92
N ASP A 480 3.53 10.27 0.11
CA ASP A 480 3.59 9.81 1.50
C ASP A 480 2.21 9.40 2.05
N LEU A 481 1.14 10.14 1.74
CA LEU A 481 -0.23 9.76 2.11
C LEU A 481 -0.70 8.47 1.43
N VAL A 482 -0.33 8.24 0.16
CA VAL A 482 -0.61 6.97 -0.54
C VAL A 482 0.14 5.83 0.15
N LYS A 483 1.42 6.01 0.49
CA LYS A 483 2.20 5.02 1.24
C LYS A 483 1.54 4.70 2.59
N LYS A 484 1.16 5.71 3.37
CA LYS A 484 0.44 5.56 4.65
C LYS A 484 -0.89 4.83 4.51
N LEU A 485 -1.69 5.12 3.47
CA LEU A 485 -2.92 4.40 3.18
C LEU A 485 -2.64 2.90 3.01
N ILE A 486 -1.63 2.57 2.20
CA ILE A 486 -1.25 1.17 1.94
C ILE A 486 -0.75 0.51 3.23
N THR A 487 0.09 1.19 4.02
CA THR A 487 0.57 0.73 5.32
C THR A 487 -0.58 0.41 6.28
N ALA A 488 -1.58 1.30 6.38
CA ALA A 488 -2.71 1.10 7.28
C ALA A 488 -3.54 -0.14 6.91
N VAL A 489 -3.79 -0.32 5.61
CA VAL A 489 -4.52 -1.50 5.11
C VAL A 489 -3.69 -2.77 5.30
N ALA A 490 -2.40 -2.75 5.00
CA ALA A 490 -1.49 -3.88 5.24
C ALA A 490 -1.48 -4.31 6.72
N CYS A 491 -1.42 -3.33 7.64
CA CYS A 491 -1.56 -3.57 9.08
C CYS A 491 -2.90 -4.23 9.44
N LYS A 492 -3.99 -3.89 8.75
CA LYS A 492 -5.31 -4.51 8.94
C LYS A 492 -5.36 -5.96 8.48
N TYR A 493 -4.66 -6.30 7.39
CA TYR A 493 -4.51 -7.71 6.95
C TYR A 493 -3.73 -8.54 7.98
N ILE A 494 -2.63 -8.00 8.54
CA ILE A 494 -1.90 -8.66 9.64
C ILE A 494 -2.81 -8.88 10.85
N GLU A 495 -3.59 -7.87 11.25
CA GLU A 495 -4.59 -8.00 12.32
C GLU A 495 -5.61 -9.11 12.00
N GLY A 496 -6.12 -9.15 10.77
CA GLY A 496 -7.05 -10.18 10.32
C GLY A 496 -6.50 -11.60 10.47
N HIS A 497 -5.29 -11.86 9.99
CA HIS A 497 -4.64 -13.17 10.14
C HIS A 497 -4.45 -13.60 11.60
N LEU A 498 -4.19 -12.66 12.51
CA LEU A 498 -3.97 -12.95 13.92
C LEU A 498 -5.28 -13.25 14.67
N PHE A 499 -6.37 -12.55 14.32
CA PHE A 499 -7.61 -12.57 15.11
C PHE A 499 -8.76 -13.37 14.51
N VAL A 500 -8.72 -13.73 13.22
CA VAL A 500 -9.72 -14.59 12.61
C VAL A 500 -9.78 -15.97 13.30
N SER A 501 -10.98 -16.52 13.43
CA SER A 501 -11.27 -17.78 14.14
C SER A 501 -12.42 -18.55 13.47
N GLY A 502 -12.70 -19.76 13.96
CA GLY A 502 -13.81 -20.62 13.54
C GLY A 502 -13.39 -21.75 12.60
N ASP A 503 -14.33 -22.59 12.18
CA ASP A 503 -14.06 -23.87 11.49
C ASP A 503 -13.03 -23.85 10.35
N LEU A 504 -13.00 -22.79 9.53
CA LEU A 504 -12.09 -22.67 8.39
C LEU A 504 -10.75 -22.03 8.76
N TRP A 505 -10.74 -21.15 9.76
CA TRP A 505 -9.64 -20.21 10.02
C TRP A 505 -9.03 -20.36 11.42
N GLY A 506 -9.71 -20.99 12.36
CA GLY A 506 -9.20 -21.31 13.69
C GLY A 506 -8.15 -22.42 13.65
N MET A 507 -7.41 -22.59 14.75
CA MET A 507 -6.24 -23.49 14.82
C MET A 507 -6.51 -24.94 14.39
N ALA A 508 -7.70 -25.51 14.63
CA ALA A 508 -7.93 -26.96 14.54
C ALA A 508 -8.37 -27.56 13.19
N ALA A 509 -8.53 -26.80 12.11
CA ALA A 509 -9.15 -27.34 10.88
C ALA A 509 -8.45 -28.59 10.27
N GLU A 510 -7.17 -28.83 10.58
CA GLU A 510 -6.33 -29.81 9.87
C GLU A 510 -5.69 -30.90 10.74
N PHE A 511 -5.73 -30.77 12.07
CA PHE A 511 -5.04 -31.69 12.97
C PHE A 511 -6.05 -32.47 13.83
N PRO A 512 -6.27 -33.78 13.56
CA PRO A 512 -7.31 -34.58 14.23
C PRO A 512 -7.20 -34.60 15.76
N GLU A 513 -5.98 -34.47 16.26
CA GLU A 513 -5.59 -34.41 17.67
C GLU A 513 -6.08 -33.14 18.39
N TYR A 514 -6.44 -32.09 17.64
CA TYR A 514 -6.70 -30.76 18.21
C TYR A 514 -8.09 -30.20 17.90
N LYS A 515 -9.09 -31.06 17.65
CA LYS A 515 -10.51 -30.63 17.51
C LYS A 515 -11.01 -29.68 18.61
N HIS A 516 -10.35 -29.63 19.76
CA HIS A 516 -10.68 -28.71 20.86
C HIS A 516 -10.27 -27.26 20.63
N LEU A 517 -9.35 -26.95 19.70
CA LEU A 517 -8.87 -25.59 19.38
C LEU A 517 -9.58 -24.97 18.16
N LYS A 518 -10.72 -25.54 17.73
CA LYS A 518 -11.34 -25.24 16.43
C LYS A 518 -11.84 -23.81 16.28
N ASP A 519 -12.12 -23.16 17.40
CA ASP A 519 -12.68 -21.81 17.44
C ASP A 519 -11.68 -20.77 17.98
N GLU A 520 -10.41 -21.15 18.17
CA GLU A 520 -9.37 -20.23 18.63
C GLU A 520 -8.61 -19.61 17.46
N SER A 521 -8.44 -18.27 17.50
CA SER A 521 -7.53 -17.55 16.62
C SER A 521 -6.06 -17.81 16.98
N VAL A 522 -5.14 -17.53 16.06
CA VAL A 522 -3.70 -17.61 16.35
C VAL A 522 -3.33 -16.75 17.56
N TYR A 523 -3.86 -15.53 17.64
CA TYR A 523 -3.64 -14.63 18.78
C TYR A 523 -4.15 -15.21 20.10
N SER A 524 -5.35 -15.80 20.12
CA SER A 524 -5.93 -16.34 21.36
C SER A 524 -5.13 -17.55 21.84
N TYR A 525 -4.80 -18.45 20.92
CA TYR A 525 -3.97 -19.62 21.19
C TYR A 525 -2.60 -19.24 21.79
N THR A 526 -1.92 -18.26 21.19
CA THR A 526 -0.58 -17.85 21.64
C THR A 526 -0.64 -17.14 23.00
N LYS A 527 -1.70 -16.35 23.24
CA LYS A 527 -1.97 -15.70 24.53
C LYS A 527 -2.13 -16.71 25.65
N ASP A 528 -2.95 -17.73 25.43
CA ASP A 528 -3.20 -18.78 26.43
C ASP A 528 -1.96 -19.66 26.64
N ALA A 529 -1.20 -19.90 25.55
CA ALA A 529 0.08 -20.57 25.59
C ALA A 529 1.21 -19.74 26.23
N LYS A 530 0.97 -18.46 26.56
CA LYS A 530 1.96 -17.47 27.03
C LYS A 530 3.16 -17.36 26.08
N MET A 531 2.92 -17.39 24.79
CA MET A 531 3.94 -17.30 23.75
C MET A 531 3.83 -15.95 23.06
N MET A 532 4.95 -15.24 22.95
CA MET A 532 4.96 -13.95 22.27
C MET A 532 4.85 -14.09 20.76
N ILE A 533 4.32 -13.06 20.11
CA ILE A 533 4.28 -12.89 18.66
C ILE A 533 5.17 -11.72 18.31
N PHE A 534 6.22 -11.97 17.54
CA PHE A 534 7.07 -10.93 17.00
C PHE A 534 6.79 -10.70 15.52
N ILE A 535 6.76 -9.42 15.18
CA ILE A 535 6.49 -8.94 13.84
C ILE A 535 7.72 -8.17 13.41
N GLU A 536 8.35 -8.59 12.33
CA GLU A 536 9.61 -8.02 11.86
C GLU A 536 9.42 -7.20 10.57
N THR A 537 10.22 -6.14 10.42
CA THR A 537 10.36 -5.44 9.13
C THR A 537 10.92 -6.42 8.10
N ALA A 538 10.25 -6.61 6.97
CA ALA A 538 10.76 -7.49 5.93
C ALA A 538 11.92 -6.88 5.12
N MET A 539 12.78 -7.74 4.62
CA MET A 539 13.75 -7.39 3.58
C MET A 539 13.04 -7.31 2.21
N PRO A 540 13.30 -6.28 1.39
CA PRO A 540 12.71 -6.17 0.07
C PRO A 540 13.39 -7.12 -0.92
N PRO A 541 12.68 -7.59 -1.96
CA PRO A 541 13.31 -8.20 -3.11
C PRO A 541 14.29 -7.22 -3.78
N GLU A 542 15.33 -7.75 -4.43
CA GLU A 542 16.32 -6.93 -5.14
C GLU A 542 15.64 -6.01 -6.18
N GLY A 543 15.96 -4.72 -6.14
CA GLY A 543 15.38 -3.70 -7.02
C GLY A 543 14.02 -3.15 -6.55
N GLN A 544 13.53 -3.57 -5.38
CA GLN A 544 12.26 -3.14 -4.78
C GLN A 544 12.48 -2.41 -3.44
N GLU A 545 13.69 -1.91 -3.21
CA GLU A 545 14.09 -1.21 -2.00
C GLU A 545 13.21 0.04 -1.76
N GLY A 546 12.63 0.15 -0.57
CA GLY A 546 11.77 1.27 -0.21
C GLY A 546 10.33 1.16 -0.74
N GLU A 547 9.97 0.05 -1.39
CA GLU A 547 8.65 -0.20 -1.97
C GLU A 547 7.77 -1.18 -1.19
N LEU A 548 8.19 -1.64 -0.02
CA LEU A 548 7.37 -2.51 0.82
C LEU A 548 6.17 -1.79 1.45
N ARG A 549 5.19 -2.61 1.86
CA ARG A 549 3.91 -2.14 2.42
C ARG A 549 4.03 -1.60 3.85
N VAL A 550 4.91 -2.17 4.67
CA VAL A 550 5.19 -1.74 6.05
C VAL A 550 6.70 -1.75 6.22
N MET A 551 7.31 -0.61 6.54
CA MET A 551 8.78 -0.48 6.52
C MET A 551 9.35 0.16 7.77
N SER A 552 8.76 1.28 8.21
CA SER A 552 9.36 2.09 9.28
C SER A 552 9.11 1.49 10.67
N ALA A 553 9.97 1.82 11.62
CA ALA A 553 9.77 1.50 13.02
C ALA A 553 8.48 2.15 13.55
N HIS A 554 8.17 3.36 13.11
CA HIS A 554 6.92 4.03 13.47
C HIS A 554 5.68 3.21 13.08
N ASP A 555 5.66 2.65 11.86
CA ASP A 555 4.53 1.84 11.37
C ASP A 555 4.33 0.59 12.22
N HIS A 556 5.41 -0.17 12.46
CA HIS A 556 5.36 -1.39 13.24
C HIS A 556 4.99 -1.12 14.70
N VAL A 557 5.56 -0.08 15.32
CA VAL A 557 5.18 0.32 16.68
C VAL A 557 3.70 0.70 16.76
N THR A 558 3.19 1.40 15.75
CA THR A 558 1.75 1.74 15.66
C THR A 558 0.88 0.49 15.54
N LEU A 559 1.29 -0.48 14.70
CA LEU A 559 0.63 -1.78 14.60
C LEU A 559 0.56 -2.49 15.97
N ILE A 560 1.70 -2.69 16.65
CA ILE A 560 1.78 -3.37 17.96
C ILE A 560 0.89 -2.67 19.01
N LYS A 561 0.88 -1.33 19.02
CA LYS A 561 0.02 -0.54 19.92
C LYS A 561 -1.44 -0.86 19.73
N HIS A 562 -1.87 -1.01 18.48
CA HIS A 562 -3.27 -1.29 18.17
C HIS A 562 -3.61 -2.75 18.35
N LEU A 563 -2.75 -3.71 17.99
CA LEU A 563 -3.02 -5.14 18.17
C LEU A 563 -3.39 -5.46 19.62
N ASP A 564 -2.50 -5.16 20.57
CA ASP A 564 -2.76 -5.45 21.99
C ASP A 564 -1.96 -4.59 22.98
N LYS A 565 -1.35 -3.49 22.53
CA LYS A 565 -0.48 -2.64 23.36
C LYS A 565 0.72 -3.41 23.92
N GLY A 566 1.27 -4.33 23.13
CA GLY A 566 2.45 -5.10 23.47
C GLY A 566 2.23 -6.12 24.60
N GLU A 567 1.00 -6.61 24.77
CA GLU A 567 0.69 -7.61 25.81
C GLU A 567 1.35 -8.94 25.48
N ILE A 568 1.14 -9.45 24.28
CA ILE A 568 1.83 -10.62 23.73
C ILE A 568 2.46 -10.36 22.36
N THR A 569 2.18 -9.21 21.74
CA THR A 569 2.81 -8.81 20.49
C THR A 569 4.05 -7.92 20.73
N GLY A 570 5.01 -7.94 19.81
CA GLY A 570 6.17 -7.06 19.84
C GLY A 570 6.75 -6.82 18.46
N TYR A 571 7.42 -5.69 18.29
CA TYR A 571 8.16 -5.38 17.06
C TYR A 571 9.59 -5.92 17.18
N THR A 572 10.01 -6.64 16.15
CA THR A 572 11.42 -6.95 15.88
C THR A 572 11.97 -5.93 14.90
N MET A 573 12.86 -5.07 15.40
CA MET A 573 13.53 -4.09 14.56
C MET A 573 14.83 -4.68 14.04
N ASP A 574 14.91 -4.85 12.72
CA ASP A 574 16.14 -5.22 12.04
C ASP A 574 16.77 -3.99 11.37
N PHE A 575 18.02 -3.68 11.72
CA PHE A 575 18.72 -2.53 11.17
C PHE A 575 19.13 -2.71 9.70
N GLU A 576 19.52 -3.91 9.30
CA GLU A 576 19.87 -4.23 7.92
C GLU A 576 18.64 -4.02 7.02
N HIS A 577 17.50 -4.61 7.39
CA HIS A 577 16.25 -4.51 6.64
C HIS A 577 15.79 -3.07 6.49
N LEU A 578 15.92 -2.25 7.54
CA LEU A 578 15.61 -0.82 7.46
C LEU A 578 16.55 -0.08 6.50
N THR A 579 17.87 -0.31 6.60
CA THR A 579 18.83 0.35 5.71
C THR A 579 18.68 -0.06 4.25
N VAL A 580 18.38 -1.34 3.99
CA VAL A 580 18.09 -1.86 2.65
C VAL A 580 16.80 -1.24 2.11
N ASN A 581 15.79 -0.97 2.94
CA ASN A 581 14.58 -0.23 2.53
C ASN A 581 14.78 1.28 2.42
N PHE A 582 16.03 1.77 2.39
CA PHE A 582 16.38 3.20 2.39
C PHE A 582 15.78 3.99 3.57
N VAL A 583 15.44 3.31 4.67
CA VAL A 583 14.98 3.97 5.89
C VAL A 583 16.19 4.53 6.62
N ARG A 584 16.16 5.83 6.89
CA ARG A 584 17.15 6.49 7.74
C ARG A 584 16.88 6.17 9.20
N VAL A 585 17.54 5.12 9.70
CA VAL A 585 17.34 4.56 11.04
C VAL A 585 17.42 5.62 12.15
N ASP A 586 18.36 6.56 12.05
CA ASP A 586 18.52 7.68 13.00
C ASP A 586 17.28 8.58 13.07
N GLN A 587 16.73 8.93 11.91
CA GLN A 587 15.55 9.77 11.80
C GLN A 587 14.28 9.02 12.18
N ASP A 588 14.20 7.75 11.82
CA ASP A 588 13.04 6.90 12.11
C ASP A 588 12.91 6.66 13.62
N ILE A 589 14.02 6.38 14.32
CA ILE A 589 14.06 6.33 15.79
C ILE A 589 13.68 7.68 16.40
N ALA A 590 14.16 8.79 15.84
CA ALA A 590 13.84 10.13 16.34
C ALA A 590 12.34 10.46 16.19
N SER A 591 11.67 9.90 15.18
CA SER A 591 10.23 10.07 14.93
C SER A 591 9.34 9.38 15.97
N LEU A 592 9.87 8.37 16.68
CA LEU A 592 9.15 7.67 17.74
C LEU A 592 8.85 8.61 18.91
N LYS A 593 7.63 8.52 19.45
CA LYS A 593 7.25 9.26 20.66
C LYS A 593 8.01 8.69 21.87
N ASP A 594 8.21 9.53 22.89
CA ASP A 594 8.89 9.07 24.11
C ASP A 594 8.08 7.97 24.79
N GLY A 595 8.74 6.85 25.10
CA GLY A 595 8.12 5.65 25.66
C GLY A 595 7.55 4.69 24.62
N ASP A 596 7.47 5.05 23.35
CA ASP A 596 6.96 4.14 22.30
C ASP A 596 7.99 3.05 21.93
N ALA A 597 9.29 3.25 22.21
CA ALA A 597 10.27 2.18 21.95
C ALA A 597 10.13 0.96 22.88
N LYS A 598 9.24 1.01 23.89
CA LYS A 598 8.91 -0.17 24.72
C LYS A 598 8.19 -1.29 23.95
N TYR A 599 7.64 -0.96 22.78
CA TYR A 599 6.99 -1.91 21.87
C TYR A 599 7.99 -2.64 20.98
N ILE A 600 9.24 -2.16 20.91
CA ILE A 600 10.35 -2.87 20.30
C ILE A 600 10.86 -3.86 21.33
N LYS A 601 10.55 -5.14 21.10
CA LYS A 601 10.85 -6.24 22.04
C LYS A 601 12.01 -7.10 21.58
N MET A 602 12.46 -6.89 20.36
CA MET A 602 13.59 -7.60 19.77
C MET A 602 14.32 -6.70 18.79
N MET A 603 15.64 -6.90 18.74
CA MET A 603 16.54 -6.29 17.79
C MET A 603 17.27 -7.42 17.07
N HIS A 604 17.18 -7.43 15.74
CA HIS A 604 18.13 -8.16 14.91
C HIS A 604 19.27 -7.19 14.57
N ILE A 605 20.49 -7.59 14.91
CA ILE A 605 21.64 -6.68 14.89
C ILE A 605 22.79 -7.32 14.13
N ASN A 606 23.07 -6.72 12.98
CA ASN A 606 24.20 -7.01 12.11
C ASN A 606 24.95 -5.72 11.80
N ALA A 607 26.11 -5.81 11.13
CA ALA A 607 26.74 -4.59 10.64
C ALA A 607 25.77 -3.87 9.69
N PRO A 608 25.49 -2.58 9.90
CA PRO A 608 24.35 -1.90 9.29
C PRO A 608 24.67 -1.46 7.86
N ARG A 609 24.76 -2.43 6.98
CA ARG A 609 25.13 -2.26 5.57
C ARG A 609 23.89 -2.46 4.72
N PRO A 610 23.62 -1.60 3.74
CA PRO A 610 22.47 -1.73 2.85
C PRO A 610 22.75 -2.78 1.77
N ILE A 611 23.04 -4.01 2.18
CA ILE A 611 23.33 -5.15 1.32
C ILE A 611 22.36 -6.26 1.71
N ILE A 612 21.49 -6.65 0.79
CA ILE A 612 20.46 -7.67 0.97
C ILE A 612 21.09 -8.99 1.47
N GLY A 613 20.67 -9.46 2.64
CA GLY A 613 21.00 -10.79 3.18
C GLY A 613 22.47 -10.94 3.53
N ALA A 614 23.17 -9.84 3.80
CA ALA A 614 24.59 -9.88 4.09
C ALA A 614 24.85 -10.41 5.50
N HIS A 615 23.95 -10.09 6.45
CA HIS A 615 24.07 -10.43 7.87
C HIS A 615 25.51 -10.26 8.37
N SER A 616 26.12 -9.13 7.99
CA SER A 616 27.57 -8.93 8.08
C SER A 616 28.03 -8.93 9.54
N PRO A 617 29.22 -9.50 9.85
CA PRO A 617 29.74 -9.51 11.20
C PRO A 617 30.10 -8.11 11.70
N ILE A 618 29.99 -7.93 13.01
CA ILE A 618 30.34 -6.70 13.71
C ILE A 618 31.76 -6.85 14.25
N TYR A 619 32.72 -6.25 13.56
CA TYR A 619 34.11 -6.26 14.02
C TYR A 619 34.29 -5.33 15.22
N ILE A 620 35.12 -5.75 16.16
CA ILE A 620 35.55 -4.89 17.27
C ILE A 620 36.36 -3.72 16.69
N MET A 621 36.29 -2.53 17.29
CA MET A 621 36.91 -1.28 16.78
C MET A 621 36.32 -0.76 15.45
N SER A 622 35.27 -1.38 14.92
CA SER A 622 34.63 -0.90 13.69
C SER A 622 33.78 0.35 13.92
N HIS A 623 33.63 1.15 12.86
CA HIS A 623 32.66 2.24 12.85
C HIS A 623 31.22 1.70 12.95
N ASP A 624 30.95 0.53 12.36
CA ASP A 624 29.67 -0.19 12.44
C ASP A 624 29.23 -0.38 13.90
N MET A 625 30.15 -0.83 14.77
CA MET A 625 29.89 -1.01 16.21
C MET A 625 29.50 0.31 16.92
N PHE A 626 30.14 1.43 16.55
CA PHE A 626 29.82 2.75 17.11
C PHE A 626 28.44 3.24 16.67
N VAL A 627 28.11 3.08 15.37
CA VAL A 627 26.81 3.46 14.80
C VAL A 627 25.67 2.68 15.45
N LEU A 628 25.81 1.35 15.53
CA LEU A 628 24.82 0.47 16.16
C LEU A 628 24.58 0.85 17.62
N TYR A 629 25.64 1.10 18.39
CA TYR A 629 25.51 1.55 19.78
C TYR A 629 24.74 2.87 19.89
N GLY A 630 25.01 3.84 19.00
CA GLY A 630 24.28 5.10 18.95
C GLY A 630 22.77 4.93 18.74
N TRP A 631 22.37 4.03 17.84
CA TRP A 631 20.96 3.71 17.60
C TRP A 631 20.32 2.99 18.79
N LEU A 632 20.97 1.96 19.33
CA LEU A 632 20.49 1.22 20.50
C LEU A 632 20.36 2.13 21.74
N PHE A 633 21.32 3.04 21.94
CA PHE A 633 21.26 4.02 23.02
C PHE A 633 20.05 4.96 22.84
N SER A 634 19.80 5.42 21.62
CA SER A 634 18.65 6.28 21.30
C SER A 634 17.31 5.57 21.55
N LEU A 635 17.19 4.31 21.13
CA LEU A 635 16.03 3.47 21.42
C LEU A 635 15.82 3.24 22.92
N ARG A 636 16.90 3.02 23.67
CA ARG A 636 16.84 2.92 25.13
C ARG A 636 16.31 4.20 25.77
N GLN A 637 16.78 5.37 25.33
CA GLN A 637 16.24 6.67 25.79
C GLN A 637 14.76 6.84 25.44
N LYS A 638 14.31 6.26 24.32
CA LYS A 638 12.90 6.21 23.90
C LYS A 638 12.07 5.12 24.60
N GLY A 639 12.64 4.31 25.49
CA GLY A 639 11.92 3.37 26.35
C GLY A 639 12.16 1.88 26.09
N MET A 640 13.08 1.51 25.19
CA MET A 640 13.45 0.10 24.93
C MET A 640 14.37 -0.45 26.04
N LYS A 641 13.79 -0.77 27.20
CA LYS A 641 14.53 -1.26 28.38
C LYS A 641 14.68 -2.79 28.43
N ASP A 642 13.74 -3.49 27.79
CA ASP A 642 13.56 -4.93 27.88
C ASP A 642 13.39 -5.51 26.47
N ALA A 643 14.42 -6.20 25.96
CA ALA A 643 14.42 -6.71 24.59
C ALA A 643 15.35 -7.91 24.40
N TYR A 644 15.07 -8.73 23.38
CA TYR A 644 16.02 -9.69 22.84
C TYR A 644 16.98 -8.98 21.88
N PHE A 645 18.28 -9.19 22.03
CA PHE A 645 19.28 -8.76 21.06
C PHE A 645 19.79 -10.02 20.38
N ILE A 646 19.26 -10.28 19.19
CA ILE A 646 19.59 -11.45 18.38
C ILE A 646 20.61 -11.02 17.33
N TRP A 647 21.73 -11.74 17.30
CA TRP A 647 22.67 -11.64 16.20
C TRP A 647 22.29 -12.65 15.11
N GLU A 648 21.87 -12.19 13.93
CA GLU A 648 21.65 -13.08 12.80
C GLU A 648 23.00 -13.46 12.19
N MET A 649 23.38 -14.72 12.32
CA MET A 649 24.74 -15.12 11.97
C MET A 649 24.90 -15.28 10.45
N GLY A 650 25.75 -14.45 9.86
CA GLY A 650 26.37 -14.73 8.56
C GLY A 650 27.46 -15.82 8.61
N SER A 651 28.15 -16.05 7.49
CA SER A 651 29.10 -17.17 7.34
C SER A 651 30.48 -16.97 7.96
N PHE A 652 30.82 -15.78 8.50
CA PHE A 652 32.18 -15.46 8.98
C PHE A 652 32.19 -14.42 10.11
N GLY A 653 33.35 -14.25 10.77
CA GLY A 653 33.57 -13.18 11.77
C GLY A 653 32.87 -13.39 13.11
N ILE A 654 32.68 -14.65 13.51
CA ILE A 654 31.76 -15.04 14.57
C ILE A 654 32.19 -14.52 15.96
N ASP A 655 33.44 -14.78 16.35
CA ASP A 655 33.90 -14.47 17.70
C ASP A 655 33.92 -12.96 18.00
N GLN A 656 34.29 -12.14 17.01
CA GLN A 656 34.33 -10.69 17.18
C GLN A 656 32.94 -10.09 17.36
N SER A 657 31.94 -10.58 16.61
CA SER A 657 30.57 -10.11 16.72
C SER A 657 29.99 -10.39 18.11
N ALA A 658 30.25 -11.60 18.65
CA ALA A 658 29.82 -11.97 20.00
C ALA A 658 30.43 -11.06 21.08
N ILE A 659 31.72 -10.70 20.95
CA ILE A 659 32.38 -9.77 21.88
C ILE A 659 31.79 -8.36 21.73
N ALA A 660 31.61 -7.87 20.50
CA ALA A 660 31.02 -6.55 20.24
C ALA A 660 29.61 -6.43 20.86
N PHE A 661 28.76 -7.45 20.71
CA PHE A 661 27.43 -7.50 21.31
C PHE A 661 27.45 -7.38 22.84
N ARG A 662 28.31 -8.16 23.50
CA ARG A 662 28.45 -8.13 24.96
C ARG A 662 28.92 -6.75 25.44
N ASN A 663 29.85 -6.13 24.72
CA ASN A 663 30.33 -4.79 25.04
C ASN A 663 29.23 -3.74 24.87
N MET A 664 28.43 -3.81 23.79
CA MET A 664 27.28 -2.94 23.57
C MET A 664 26.26 -3.05 24.70
N VAL A 665 25.83 -4.26 25.07
CA VAL A 665 24.87 -4.46 26.15
C VAL A 665 25.42 -3.98 27.50
N ALA A 666 26.69 -4.27 27.80
CA ALA A 666 27.31 -3.87 29.06
C ALA A 666 27.37 -2.34 29.24
N GLU A 667 27.63 -1.58 28.18
CA GLU A 667 27.65 -0.11 28.23
C GLU A 667 26.23 0.48 28.14
N LEU A 668 25.30 -0.13 27.40
CA LEU A 668 23.89 0.28 27.38
C LEU A 668 23.25 0.17 28.77
N GLN A 669 23.56 -0.87 29.53
CA GLN A 669 23.08 -1.05 30.90
C GLN A 669 23.60 0.01 31.87
N LYS A 670 24.77 0.58 31.58
CA LYS A 670 25.37 1.69 32.36
C LYS A 670 24.87 3.05 31.90
N GLU A 671 24.12 3.10 30.81
CA GLU A 671 23.65 4.32 30.16
C GLU A 671 24.81 5.24 29.74
N THR A 672 25.94 4.64 29.35
CA THR A 672 27.10 5.37 28.82
C THR A 672 26.71 6.04 27.50
N LYS A 673 26.92 7.35 27.35
CA LYS A 673 26.62 8.04 26.08
C LYS A 673 27.60 7.60 24.99
N PRO A 674 27.22 7.62 23.70
CA PRO A 674 28.11 7.21 22.60
C PRO A 674 29.48 7.91 22.59
N ASN A 675 29.51 9.20 22.92
CA ASN A 675 30.77 9.97 22.97
C ASN A 675 31.62 9.73 24.23
N ASP A 676 31.07 9.03 25.21
CA ASP A 676 31.72 8.74 26.50
C ASP A 676 32.14 7.26 26.60
N LEU A 677 32.12 6.53 25.48
CA LEU A 677 32.46 5.10 25.43
C LEU A 677 33.93 4.85 25.80
N PRO A 678 34.22 3.96 26.76
CA PRO A 678 35.60 3.71 27.20
C PRO A 678 36.38 2.88 26.16
N PRO A 679 37.73 2.95 26.12
CA PRO A 679 38.55 2.15 25.19
C PRO A 679 38.22 0.65 25.20
N ARG A 680 37.93 0.07 26.37
CA ARG A 680 37.53 -1.35 26.51
C ARG A 680 36.30 -1.74 25.70
N PHE A 681 35.40 -0.80 25.41
CA PHE A 681 34.23 -1.04 24.56
C PHE A 681 34.68 -1.48 23.16
N TYR A 682 35.73 -0.85 22.65
CA TYR A 682 36.38 -1.17 21.39
C TYR A 682 37.41 -2.30 21.54
N GLY A 683 37.35 -3.12 22.59
CA GLY A 683 38.33 -4.19 22.83
C GLY A 683 39.76 -3.70 23.06
N ILE A 684 39.95 -2.41 23.33
CA ILE A 684 41.25 -1.85 23.68
C ILE A 684 41.43 -2.01 25.18
N ASP A 685 42.15 -3.05 25.57
CA ASP A 685 42.61 -3.23 26.94
C ASP A 685 43.95 -2.48 27.17
N GLU A 686 44.40 -2.45 28.43
CA GLU A 686 45.66 -1.77 28.80
C GLU A 686 46.86 -2.37 28.06
N THR A 687 46.83 -3.67 27.76
CA THR A 687 47.90 -4.39 27.06
C THR A 687 47.98 -3.97 25.60
N LEU A 688 46.85 -3.97 24.88
CA LEU A 688 46.76 -3.54 23.49
C LEU A 688 47.10 -2.05 23.37
N TRP A 689 46.61 -1.23 24.30
CA TRP A 689 46.94 0.19 24.37
C TRP A 689 48.44 0.40 24.56
N ALA A 690 49.07 -0.32 25.49
CA ALA A 690 50.51 -0.27 25.71
C ALA A 690 51.30 -0.73 24.47
N ALA A 691 50.86 -1.81 23.81
CA ALA A 691 51.48 -2.32 22.58
C ALA A 691 51.38 -1.33 21.41
N GLN A 692 50.21 -0.72 21.19
CA GLN A 692 50.04 0.32 20.17
C GLN A 692 50.86 1.57 20.49
N HIS A 693 50.90 2.01 21.74
CA HIS A 693 51.77 3.12 22.16
C HIS A 693 53.25 2.80 21.96
N HIS A 694 53.68 1.56 22.22
CA HIS A 694 55.03 1.11 21.95
C HIS A 694 55.33 1.18 20.46
N ALA A 695 54.45 0.62 19.61
CA ALA A 695 54.60 0.67 18.15
C ALA A 695 54.62 2.11 17.62
N ILE A 696 53.74 3.00 18.08
CA ILE A 696 53.74 4.42 17.70
C ILE A 696 55.05 5.10 18.10
N ARG A 697 55.61 4.76 19.26
CA ARG A 697 56.91 5.31 19.71
C ARG A 697 58.08 4.75 18.90
N GLU A 698 58.07 3.45 18.62
CA GLU A 698 59.10 2.76 17.83
C GLU A 698 59.13 3.27 16.38
N HIS A 699 57.96 3.55 15.80
CA HIS A 699 57.79 4.00 14.42
C HIS A 699 57.54 5.52 14.27
N GLY A 700 57.54 6.28 15.36
CA GLY A 700 57.19 7.70 15.34
C GLY A 700 58.15 8.59 14.53
N LEU A 701 59.36 8.08 14.25
CA LEU A 701 60.37 8.73 13.44
C LEU A 701 60.45 8.20 12.00
N ASP A 702 59.68 7.18 11.64
CA ASP A 702 59.67 6.60 10.29
C ASP A 702 59.40 7.66 9.19
N PRO A 703 58.50 8.66 9.37
CA PRO A 703 58.32 9.72 8.38
C PRO A 703 59.54 10.63 8.18
N LEU A 704 60.49 10.66 9.12
CA LEU A 704 61.72 11.45 9.04
C LEU A 704 62.89 10.65 8.47
N LYS A 705 62.71 9.34 8.27
CA LYS A 705 63.70 8.45 7.67
C LYS A 705 63.97 8.88 6.22
N GLY A 706 65.22 9.18 5.90
CA GLY A 706 65.73 9.71 4.63
C GLY A 706 65.67 11.23 4.51
N MET A 707 65.01 11.94 5.43
CA MET A 707 64.84 13.40 5.37
C MET A 707 65.88 14.17 6.19
N ILE A 708 66.60 13.49 7.10
CA ILE A 708 67.60 14.10 7.97
C ILE A 708 68.95 13.40 7.73
N LEU A 709 69.99 14.17 7.40
CA LEU A 709 71.37 13.71 7.23
C LEU A 709 72.01 13.38 8.59
N VAL A 710 71.52 12.33 9.25
CA VAL A 710 72.10 11.76 10.47
C VAL A 710 72.14 10.24 10.27
N PRO A 711 73.21 9.53 10.65
CA PRO A 711 73.31 8.09 10.42
C PRO A 711 72.15 7.35 11.07
N GLU A 712 71.29 6.76 10.23
CA GLU A 712 70.09 6.05 10.66
C GLU A 712 70.47 4.69 11.25
N VAL A 713 70.08 4.46 12.50
CA VAL A 713 69.88 3.10 13.02
C VAL A 713 68.38 2.91 13.08
N ASP A 714 67.91 1.74 12.65
CA ASP A 714 66.59 1.54 12.04
C ASP A 714 65.37 2.11 12.79
N HIS A 715 65.44 2.39 14.10
CA HIS A 715 64.35 2.98 14.89
C HIS A 715 64.80 3.93 16.03
N GLY A 716 65.86 4.75 15.87
CA GLY A 716 66.20 5.75 16.89
C GLY A 716 67.33 6.74 16.57
N VAL A 717 67.30 7.93 17.20
CA VAL A 717 68.36 8.96 17.12
C VAL A 717 69.42 8.70 18.19
N PHE A 718 70.20 7.62 18.06
CA PHE A 718 71.43 7.52 18.83
C PHE A 718 72.57 8.14 18.05
N SER A 719 73.18 9.18 18.63
CA SER A 719 74.48 9.63 18.16
C SER A 719 75.47 8.45 18.23
N LYS A 720 76.46 8.41 17.34
CA LYS A 720 77.53 7.39 17.35
C LYS A 720 78.12 7.17 18.76
N ALA A 721 78.23 8.25 19.54
CA ALA A 721 78.70 8.23 20.92
C ALA A 721 77.76 7.50 21.92
N ALA A 722 76.45 7.49 21.69
CA ALA A 722 75.50 6.73 22.52
C ALA A 722 75.55 5.23 22.20
N HIS A 723 75.75 4.88 20.92
CA HIS A 723 75.94 3.49 20.51
C HIS A 723 77.25 2.90 21.06
N GLU A 724 78.35 3.66 20.98
CA GLU A 724 79.67 3.28 21.52
C GLU A 724 79.66 3.15 23.07
N LYS A 725 78.72 3.81 23.75
CA LYS A 725 78.52 3.70 25.20
C LYS A 725 77.55 2.58 25.63
N GLY A 726 77.10 1.74 24.70
CA GLY A 726 76.28 0.56 25.00
C GLY A 726 74.80 0.84 25.29
N LYS A 727 74.31 2.08 25.10
CA LYS A 727 72.91 2.46 25.37
C LYS A 727 71.88 1.74 24.48
N ALA A 728 72.28 1.34 23.27
CA ALA A 728 71.43 0.56 22.38
C ALA A 728 71.04 -0.81 22.97
N LYS A 729 71.96 -1.45 23.70
CA LYS A 729 71.74 -2.75 24.33
C LYS A 729 70.85 -2.66 25.57
N GLU A 730 71.01 -1.58 26.33
CA GLU A 730 70.15 -1.26 27.48
C GLU A 730 68.69 -1.05 27.04
N TRP A 731 68.48 -0.46 25.87
CA TRP A 731 67.15 -0.25 25.29
C TRP A 731 66.54 -1.53 24.69
N GLU A 732 67.34 -2.38 24.04
CA GLU A 732 66.92 -3.74 23.65
C GLU A 732 66.54 -4.60 24.86
N GLU A 733 67.26 -4.47 25.98
CA GLU A 733 66.95 -5.20 27.22
C GLU A 733 65.72 -4.62 27.95
N GLU A 734 65.43 -3.32 27.81
CA GLU A 734 64.17 -2.70 28.27
C GLU A 734 62.96 -3.08 27.41
N LYS A 735 63.16 -3.44 26.13
CA LYS A 735 62.09 -3.88 25.20
C LYS A 735 61.26 -5.05 25.75
N TYR A 736 61.82 -5.85 26.66
CA TYR A 736 61.19 -7.05 27.22
C TYR A 736 60.81 -6.93 28.72
N LYS A 737 60.84 -5.73 29.30
CA LYS A 737 60.65 -5.53 30.75
C LYS A 737 59.25 -5.08 31.20
N TYR A 738 58.25 -5.02 30.32
CA TYR A 738 56.88 -4.64 30.67
C TYR A 738 55.87 -5.73 30.37
#